data_AF-A0A2N6DR99-F1
#
_entry.id   AF-A0A2N6DR99-F1
#
_cell.length_a   1.000
_cell.length_b   1.000
_cell.length_c   1.000
_cell.angle_alpha   90.00
_cell.angle_beta   90.00
_cell.angle_gamma   90.00
#
_symmetry.space_group_name_H-M   'P 1'
#
loop_
_entity.id
_entity.type
_entity.pdbx_description
1 polymer ?
#
loop_
_entity_poly.entity_id
_entity_poly.type
_entity_poly.pdbx_seq_one_letter_code
_entity_poly.pdbx_strand_id
1 'polypeptide(L)'
;MKRLSCPHCGFSKELPAERIPAGVTRVNCPKCRKQFSLDSTPARQEAEGEAGKTDSFDGREGSVPPANTGQPVEVEPAVAAPSKPVSQHPDAVVEICCPHCGNCRELPAAKVPSRQVKVTCHACGQTFTLHGDRLLAQLSTQAPSRQSDSQTGSLVPPPESTPESLKLAKIGDLFEASWTVFKRRIMTLLGINLSGFALLAVGYMLFGWGLTVLPGAFGDSLLFVVPVMLVGALITVVVFAIFGAAMTYALVDEDLGVRQSVAYGIQNFAGFLWVMLLVGFIVGGGYLLLLLPGLLFMTWFVFAQFIFAGEDVRGMEALLKSRAYVRGQELPVCGRILLIALFGSAISSIPLVGPLLGLLVVPFVLIFYHELYLDLRRIRGSISYPVTRSEKAKWLAAGGAGYLAVLLLVVVMFGSFLLQGLAIFTEVSPSLPQPAPQNLSLGEPNQQSTPVRTVQQPSKAGLFLANDNLAPEESFTVRFEAPAGLSTGALLAMVPADLAVQNGPSVLTIALDYSYLEGAMFGEFRFTAPEMPGNYSLGIYQNDSVDQKIASVNFTVEKIVTVKVGGPLPVAADPSITYQSPIANEEAPRISGIQSPAYVSIPTKGESRQQVMIFIGALNYQGEIRVNGDELMVFSGEPGVSDSYTSGVWLESGSNSLEISYNALPGSQPNQLDIRLYEQDWQQGEEVTYGEWRYDDAQNYVRVDIYVE
;
A
#
# COMPACT_ATOMS: atom_id res chain seq x y z
N MET A 1 -29.07 -32.30 -7.02
CA MET A 1 -28.70 -31.30 -8.06
C MET A 1 -29.93 -30.48 -8.44
N LYS A 2 -29.82 -29.16 -8.59
CA LYS A 2 -30.85 -28.27 -9.16
C LYS A 2 -30.20 -27.52 -10.33
N ARG A 3 -30.83 -27.53 -11.51
CA ARG A 3 -30.32 -26.86 -12.72
C ARG A 3 -30.89 -25.44 -12.78
N LEU A 4 -30.04 -24.43 -12.62
CA LEU A 4 -30.42 -23.02 -12.72
C LEU A 4 -30.20 -22.55 -14.15
N SER A 5 -31.24 -22.02 -14.80
CA SER A 5 -31.18 -21.50 -16.17
C SER A 5 -31.59 -20.03 -16.21
N CYS A 6 -30.76 -19.17 -16.78
CA CYS A 6 -31.06 -17.74 -16.89
C CYS A 6 -32.00 -17.46 -18.08
N PRO A 7 -33.19 -16.85 -17.85
CA PRO A 7 -34.16 -16.58 -18.91
C PRO A 7 -33.67 -15.52 -19.92
N HIS A 8 -32.69 -14.69 -19.57
CA HIS A 8 -32.22 -13.59 -20.43
C HIS A 8 -31.10 -13.96 -21.41
N CYS A 9 -30.39 -15.08 -21.21
CA CYS A 9 -29.22 -15.42 -22.04
C CYS A 9 -28.97 -16.93 -22.21
N GLY A 10 -29.89 -17.79 -21.75
CA GLY A 10 -29.80 -19.25 -21.89
C GLY A 10 -28.67 -19.92 -21.09
N PHE A 11 -27.91 -19.19 -20.27
CA PHE A 11 -26.86 -19.77 -19.44
C PHE A 11 -27.47 -20.69 -18.38
N SER A 12 -27.13 -21.99 -18.43
CA SER A 12 -27.55 -22.97 -17.43
C SER A 12 -26.36 -23.55 -16.65
N LYS A 13 -26.49 -23.68 -15.33
CA LYS A 13 -25.49 -24.31 -14.46
C LYS A 13 -26.17 -25.25 -13.46
N GLU A 14 -25.60 -26.42 -13.25
CA GLU A 14 -26.05 -27.38 -12.24
C GLU A 14 -25.32 -27.13 -10.93
N LEU A 15 -26.08 -27.13 -9.83
CA LEU A 15 -25.59 -26.89 -8.47
C LEU A 15 -26.17 -27.95 -7.52
N PRO A 16 -25.41 -28.41 -6.51
CA PRO A 16 -25.97 -29.13 -5.36
C PRO A 16 -27.05 -28.29 -4.67
N ALA A 17 -28.08 -28.93 -4.11
CA ALA A 17 -29.20 -28.19 -3.53
C ALA A 17 -28.76 -27.40 -2.28
N GLU A 18 -27.83 -27.98 -1.51
CA GLU A 18 -27.23 -27.36 -0.32
C GLU A 18 -26.43 -26.07 -0.61
N ARG A 19 -26.01 -25.82 -1.86
CA ARG A 19 -25.28 -24.60 -2.26
C ARG A 19 -26.18 -23.41 -2.60
N ILE A 20 -27.49 -23.55 -2.49
CA ILE A 20 -28.45 -22.43 -2.63
C ILE A 20 -28.83 -22.01 -1.20
N PRO A 21 -28.41 -20.82 -0.71
CA PRO A 21 -28.74 -20.40 0.64
C PRO A 21 -30.26 -20.30 0.83
N ALA A 22 -30.76 -20.76 1.97
CA ALA A 22 -32.19 -20.72 2.28
C ALA A 22 -32.71 -19.27 2.24
N GLY A 23 -33.86 -19.06 1.59
CA GLY A 23 -34.48 -17.73 1.44
C GLY A 23 -34.00 -16.88 0.25
N VAL A 24 -33.03 -17.33 -0.54
CA VAL A 24 -32.60 -16.60 -1.76
C VAL A 24 -33.65 -16.73 -2.86
N THR A 25 -34.46 -15.69 -3.04
CA THR A 25 -35.51 -15.64 -4.09
C THR A 25 -35.01 -15.10 -5.44
N ARG A 26 -33.89 -14.34 -5.46
CA ARG A 26 -33.32 -13.71 -6.66
C ARG A 26 -31.82 -13.97 -6.79
N VAL A 27 -31.34 -14.19 -8.02
CA VAL A 27 -29.92 -14.39 -8.34
C VAL A 27 -29.49 -13.59 -9.57
N ASN A 28 -28.22 -13.18 -9.62
CA ASN A 28 -27.62 -12.52 -10.78
C ASN A 28 -26.99 -13.55 -11.72
N CYS A 29 -27.27 -13.45 -13.02
CA CYS A 29 -26.63 -14.32 -14.00
C CYS A 29 -25.14 -13.95 -14.17
N PRO A 30 -24.18 -14.89 -14.04
CA PRO A 30 -22.76 -14.58 -14.19
C PRO A 30 -22.39 -14.18 -15.64
N LYS A 31 -23.18 -14.61 -16.64
CA LYS A 31 -22.93 -14.32 -18.06
C LYS A 31 -23.46 -12.97 -18.53
N CYS A 32 -24.65 -12.54 -18.05
CA CYS A 32 -25.31 -11.31 -18.53
C CYS A 32 -25.64 -10.28 -17.44
N ARG A 33 -25.29 -10.55 -16.18
CA ARG A 33 -25.51 -9.70 -14.98
C ARG A 33 -26.96 -9.28 -14.66
N LYS A 34 -27.94 -9.65 -15.47
CA LYS A 34 -29.37 -9.46 -15.16
C LYS A 34 -29.81 -10.35 -13.99
N GLN A 35 -30.61 -9.77 -13.10
CA GLN A 35 -31.20 -10.44 -11.94
C GLN A 35 -32.46 -11.21 -12.37
N PHE A 36 -32.66 -12.44 -11.90
CA PHE A 36 -33.86 -13.23 -12.14
C PHE A 36 -34.26 -14.04 -10.88
N SER A 37 -35.53 -14.39 -10.75
CA SER A 37 -36.05 -15.12 -9.60
C SER A 37 -35.87 -16.63 -9.74
N LEU A 38 -35.68 -17.34 -8.62
CA LEU A 38 -35.46 -18.80 -8.60
C LEU A 38 -36.74 -19.66 -8.59
N ASP A 39 -37.88 -19.08 -8.19
CA ASP A 39 -39.14 -19.82 -7.95
C ASP A 39 -40.17 -19.70 -9.09
N SER A 40 -39.74 -19.36 -10.31
CA SER A 40 -40.60 -19.48 -11.49
C SER A 40 -40.74 -20.94 -11.95
N THR A 41 -41.49 -21.74 -11.19
CA THR A 41 -42.30 -22.81 -11.81
C THR A 41 -43.10 -22.16 -12.93
N PRO A 42 -43.08 -22.67 -14.18
CA PRO A 42 -43.77 -21.99 -15.28
C PRO A 42 -45.28 -22.01 -15.00
N ALA A 43 -45.80 -20.85 -14.63
CA ALA A 43 -47.23 -20.60 -14.68
C ALA A 43 -47.68 -20.83 -16.12
N ARG A 44 -48.63 -21.75 -16.25
CA ARG A 44 -49.43 -22.03 -17.44
C ARG A 44 -49.76 -20.71 -18.16
N GLN A 45 -49.46 -20.62 -19.45
CA GLN A 45 -49.76 -19.43 -20.25
C GLN A 45 -51.29 -19.22 -20.29
N GLU A 46 -51.76 -18.23 -19.56
CA GLU A 46 -53.04 -17.59 -19.82
C GLU A 46 -52.77 -16.44 -20.79
N ALA A 47 -53.41 -16.50 -21.96
CA ALA A 47 -53.27 -15.53 -23.02
C ALA A 47 -54.45 -14.55 -22.97
N GLU A 48 -54.24 -13.42 -22.29
CA GLU A 48 -54.95 -12.17 -22.57
C GLU A 48 -54.01 -11.29 -23.41
N GLY A 49 -54.45 -10.53 -24.41
CA GLY A 49 -55.83 -10.31 -24.84
C GLY A 49 -56.09 -8.86 -25.21
N GLU A 50 -55.31 -8.27 -26.13
CA GLU A 50 -55.62 -6.96 -26.70
C GLU A 50 -55.89 -7.05 -28.21
N ALA A 51 -57.02 -6.47 -28.61
CA ALA A 51 -57.45 -6.32 -29.99
C ALA A 51 -56.72 -5.14 -30.66
N GLY A 52 -56.56 -5.11 -31.98
CA GLY A 52 -56.93 -6.13 -32.97
C GLY A 52 -56.90 -5.55 -34.38
N LYS A 53 -57.14 -6.40 -35.38
CA LYS A 53 -57.63 -5.97 -36.69
C LYS A 53 -58.36 -7.13 -37.38
N THR A 54 -59.46 -6.80 -38.04
CA THR A 54 -60.28 -7.77 -38.78
C THR A 54 -59.58 -8.18 -40.07
N ASP A 55 -59.73 -9.44 -40.50
CA ASP A 55 -60.58 -9.77 -41.66
C ASP A 55 -60.53 -11.27 -42.03
N SER A 56 -61.71 -11.91 -41.95
CA SER A 56 -62.25 -12.89 -42.90
C SER A 56 -61.67 -14.32 -43.10
N PHE A 57 -62.63 -15.25 -43.32
CA PHE A 57 -62.61 -16.51 -44.10
C PHE A 57 -62.28 -17.89 -43.47
N ASP A 58 -63.35 -18.66 -43.25
CA ASP A 58 -63.61 -20.11 -43.41
C ASP A 58 -62.63 -21.23 -42.98
N GLY A 59 -63.19 -22.31 -42.37
CA GLY A 59 -62.72 -23.67 -42.68
C GLY A 59 -62.77 -24.80 -41.63
N ARG A 60 -63.98 -25.27 -41.26
CA ARG A 60 -64.39 -26.68 -40.96
C ARG A 60 -63.56 -27.69 -40.10
N GLU A 61 -64.32 -28.40 -39.25
CA GLU A 61 -64.26 -29.86 -38.88
C GLU A 61 -62.97 -30.39 -38.21
N GLY A 62 -62.99 -30.95 -36.99
CA GLY A 62 -63.42 -32.33 -36.64
C GLY A 62 -62.17 -33.25 -36.50
N SER A 63 -61.99 -34.20 -35.58
CA SER A 63 -62.85 -34.93 -34.61
C SER A 63 -62.01 -35.56 -33.46
N VAL A 64 -62.62 -36.34 -32.55
CA VAL A 64 -62.04 -36.82 -31.26
C VAL A 64 -61.77 -38.38 -31.24
N PRO A 65 -61.85 -39.18 -30.14
CA PRO A 65 -60.83 -40.16 -29.64
C PRO A 65 -61.14 -41.67 -30.02
N PRO A 66 -60.54 -42.76 -29.46
CA PRO A 66 -59.72 -42.89 -28.23
C PRO A 66 -58.56 -43.94 -28.11
N ALA A 67 -57.99 -43.94 -26.90
CA ALA A 67 -57.16 -44.89 -26.13
C ALA A 67 -57.13 -46.42 -26.42
N ASN A 68 -56.00 -47.05 -26.02
CA ASN A 68 -55.92 -48.43 -25.49
C ASN A 68 -54.62 -48.59 -24.64
N THR A 69 -54.62 -48.73 -23.30
CA THR A 69 -54.72 -49.95 -22.42
C THR A 69 -53.66 -51.06 -22.65
N GLY A 70 -52.93 -51.47 -21.59
CA GLY A 70 -52.07 -52.68 -21.57
C GLY A 70 -51.01 -52.76 -20.45
N GLN A 71 -51.22 -53.60 -19.43
CA GLN A 71 -50.27 -54.08 -18.38
C GLN A 71 -49.37 -55.24 -18.91
N PRO A 72 -48.50 -55.96 -18.13
CA PRO A 72 -48.09 -55.91 -16.69
C PRO A 72 -46.56 -55.73 -16.48
N VAL A 73 -45.98 -55.37 -15.32
CA VAL A 73 -45.88 -56.00 -13.97
C VAL A 73 -45.21 -57.39 -13.95
N GLU A 74 -43.97 -57.45 -13.46
CA GLU A 74 -43.27 -58.64 -12.96
C GLU A 74 -42.55 -58.30 -11.64
N VAL A 75 -42.23 -59.31 -10.81
CA VAL A 75 -42.16 -59.20 -9.34
C VAL A 75 -40.74 -59.20 -8.75
N GLU A 76 -40.62 -58.48 -7.63
CA GLU A 76 -39.63 -58.49 -6.52
C GLU A 76 -38.70 -59.72 -6.35
N PRO A 77 -37.49 -59.54 -5.76
CA PRO A 77 -37.42 -59.49 -4.29
C PRO A 77 -36.46 -58.45 -3.67
N ALA A 78 -36.78 -58.01 -2.45
CA ALA A 78 -35.97 -57.10 -1.63
C ALA A 78 -34.85 -57.80 -0.83
N VAL A 79 -33.66 -57.17 -0.72
CA VAL A 79 -32.69 -57.36 0.38
C VAL A 79 -31.84 -56.08 0.59
N ALA A 80 -31.64 -55.70 1.86
CA ALA A 80 -30.61 -54.84 2.47
C ALA A 80 -30.37 -53.40 1.94
N ALA A 81 -30.56 -52.43 2.84
CA ALA A 81 -30.05 -51.07 2.69
C ALA A 81 -28.55 -50.96 3.02
N PRO A 82 -27.75 -50.23 2.22
CA PRO A 82 -26.45 -49.73 2.63
C PRO A 82 -26.56 -48.33 3.26
N SER A 83 -25.69 -48.08 4.24
CA SER A 83 -25.63 -46.88 5.07
C SER A 83 -25.28 -45.58 4.31
N LYS A 84 -25.69 -44.43 4.89
CA LYS A 84 -25.26 -43.09 4.46
C LYS A 84 -23.73 -42.99 4.40
N PRO A 85 -23.14 -42.42 3.33
CA PRO A 85 -21.75 -41.95 3.40
C PRO A 85 -21.69 -40.67 4.24
N VAL A 86 -20.91 -40.73 5.33
CA VAL A 86 -20.55 -39.57 6.14
C VAL A 86 -19.44 -38.80 5.43
N SER A 87 -19.72 -37.61 4.92
CA SER A 87 -18.71 -36.73 4.32
C SER A 87 -18.26 -35.67 5.34
N GLN A 88 -17.20 -35.97 6.07
CA GLN A 88 -16.48 -35.01 6.92
C GLN A 88 -15.34 -34.35 6.10
N HIS A 89 -15.02 -33.09 6.42
CA HIS A 89 -13.93 -32.27 5.87
C HIS A 89 -13.96 -31.91 4.37
N PRO A 90 -14.65 -30.81 3.98
CA PRO A 90 -14.55 -30.24 2.63
C PRO A 90 -13.21 -29.55 2.33
N ASP A 91 -12.38 -29.30 3.34
CA ASP A 91 -11.12 -28.52 3.24
C ASP A 91 -9.85 -29.39 3.21
N ALA A 92 -9.98 -30.71 3.09
CA ALA A 92 -8.83 -31.62 2.99
C ALA A 92 -7.98 -31.33 1.75
N VAL A 93 -6.68 -31.11 1.93
CA VAL A 93 -5.69 -30.92 0.87
C VAL A 93 -4.88 -32.20 0.68
N VAL A 94 -4.60 -32.56 -0.57
CA VAL A 94 -3.79 -33.72 -0.95
C VAL A 94 -2.54 -33.24 -1.65
N GLU A 95 -1.37 -33.67 -1.18
CA GLU A 95 -0.11 -33.47 -1.87
C GLU A 95 0.08 -34.52 -2.97
N ILE A 96 0.49 -34.08 -4.17
CA ILE A 96 0.77 -34.96 -5.31
C ILE A 96 2.20 -34.73 -5.79
N CYS A 97 3.08 -35.68 -5.51
CA CYS A 97 4.49 -35.65 -5.90
C CYS A 97 4.76 -36.37 -7.23
N CYS A 98 5.66 -35.81 -8.03
CA CYS A 98 6.15 -36.44 -9.25
C CYS A 98 7.16 -37.57 -8.93
N PRO A 99 6.93 -38.83 -9.35
CA PRO A 99 7.84 -39.93 -9.06
C PRO A 99 9.19 -39.84 -9.81
N HIS A 100 9.34 -38.92 -10.77
CA HIS A 100 10.56 -38.76 -11.57
C HIS A 100 11.47 -37.62 -11.10
N CYS A 101 10.96 -36.65 -10.35
CA CYS A 101 11.74 -35.46 -9.97
C CYS A 101 11.39 -34.89 -8.58
N GLY A 102 10.61 -35.59 -7.76
CA GLY A 102 10.26 -35.20 -6.40
C GLY A 102 9.36 -33.97 -6.26
N ASN A 103 9.10 -33.21 -7.33
CA ASN A 103 8.31 -31.98 -7.28
C ASN A 103 6.85 -32.27 -6.89
N CYS A 104 6.39 -31.67 -5.80
CA CYS A 104 5.07 -31.87 -5.21
C CYS A 104 4.14 -30.68 -5.44
N ARG A 105 2.83 -30.95 -5.44
CA ARG A 105 1.80 -29.91 -5.55
C ARG A 105 0.60 -30.26 -4.69
N GLU A 106 0.19 -29.31 -3.86
CA GLU A 106 -1.07 -29.36 -3.13
C GLU A 106 -2.29 -29.14 -4.04
N LEU A 107 -3.28 -30.01 -3.87
CA LEU A 107 -4.56 -29.98 -4.57
C LEU A 107 -5.69 -30.25 -3.56
N PRO A 108 -6.73 -29.40 -3.48
CA PRO A 108 -7.91 -29.70 -2.67
C PRO A 108 -8.52 -31.05 -3.08
N ALA A 109 -8.90 -31.90 -2.12
CA ALA A 109 -9.40 -33.24 -2.37
C ALA A 109 -10.58 -33.26 -3.38
N ALA A 110 -11.43 -32.23 -3.35
CA ALA A 110 -12.53 -32.03 -4.30
C ALA A 110 -12.12 -31.84 -5.78
N LYS A 111 -10.82 -31.61 -6.06
CA LYS A 111 -10.24 -31.52 -7.41
C LYS A 111 -9.46 -32.77 -7.82
N VAL A 112 -9.26 -33.75 -6.92
CA VAL A 112 -8.57 -35.00 -7.24
C VAL A 112 -9.51 -35.87 -8.10
N PRO A 113 -9.09 -36.30 -9.31
CA PRO A 113 -9.93 -37.14 -10.14
C PRO A 113 -10.07 -38.54 -9.52
N SER A 114 -11.31 -39.01 -9.33
CA SER A 114 -11.64 -40.32 -8.75
C SER A 114 -11.32 -41.54 -9.64
N ARG A 115 -10.47 -41.35 -10.66
CA ARG A 115 -10.08 -42.35 -11.65
C ARG A 115 -8.60 -42.17 -12.01
N GLN A 116 -8.00 -43.21 -12.58
CA GLN A 116 -6.63 -43.14 -13.07
C GLN A 116 -6.52 -42.15 -14.24
N VAL A 117 -5.62 -41.18 -14.14
CA VAL A 117 -5.38 -40.16 -15.17
C VAL A 117 -3.87 -40.07 -15.43
N LYS A 118 -3.47 -40.04 -16.71
CA LYS A 118 -2.08 -39.71 -17.07
C LYS A 118 -1.87 -38.21 -16.91
N VAL A 119 -0.89 -37.84 -16.09
CA VAL A 119 -0.53 -36.45 -15.79
C VAL A 119 0.93 -36.21 -16.17
N THR A 120 1.21 -35.06 -16.78
CA THR A 120 2.57 -34.65 -17.14
C THR A 120 3.13 -33.73 -16.07
N CYS A 121 4.31 -34.04 -15.54
CA CYS A 121 4.97 -33.21 -14.55
C CYS A 121 5.42 -31.88 -15.16
N HIS A 122 5.06 -30.77 -14.54
CA HIS A 122 5.42 -29.43 -15.00
C HIS A 122 6.92 -29.09 -14.81
N ALA A 123 7.64 -29.78 -13.91
CA ALA A 123 9.06 -29.53 -13.68
C ALA A 123 9.99 -30.37 -14.58
N CYS A 124 9.65 -31.63 -14.87
CA CYS A 124 10.53 -32.53 -15.63
C CYS A 124 9.94 -33.05 -16.96
N GLY A 125 8.70 -32.67 -17.31
CA GLY A 125 8.04 -33.08 -18.56
C GLY A 125 7.66 -34.56 -18.66
N GLN A 126 8.02 -35.41 -17.69
CA GLN A 126 7.68 -36.83 -17.70
C GLN A 126 6.20 -37.06 -17.38
N THR A 127 5.60 -38.05 -18.04
CA THR A 127 4.19 -38.41 -17.86
C THR A 127 4.05 -39.66 -17.01
N PHE A 128 3.34 -39.54 -15.90
CA PHE A 128 3.07 -40.64 -14.96
C PHE A 128 1.57 -40.82 -14.73
N THR A 129 1.18 -41.97 -14.17
CA THR A 129 -0.23 -42.29 -13.89
C THR A 129 -0.58 -41.87 -12.47
N LEU A 130 -1.54 -40.96 -12.32
CA LEU A 130 -2.08 -40.56 -11.03
C LEU A 130 -3.22 -41.49 -10.62
N HIS A 131 -3.05 -42.17 -9.48
CA HIS A 131 -4.06 -43.03 -8.86
C HIS A 131 -4.86 -42.24 -7.81
N GLY A 132 -5.76 -41.36 -8.27
CA GLY A 132 -6.58 -40.52 -7.38
C GLY A 132 -7.54 -41.32 -6.49
N ASP A 133 -7.90 -42.53 -6.92
CA ASP A 133 -8.60 -43.55 -6.12
C ASP A 133 -7.82 -43.95 -4.86
N ARG A 134 -6.49 -44.15 -4.96
CA ARG A 134 -5.64 -44.47 -3.81
C ARG A 134 -5.41 -43.28 -2.88
N LEU A 135 -5.23 -42.08 -3.44
CA LEU A 135 -5.02 -40.86 -2.67
C LEU A 135 -6.26 -40.49 -1.84
N LEU A 136 -7.46 -40.59 -2.43
CA LEU A 136 -8.72 -40.39 -1.70
C LEU A 136 -8.99 -41.51 -0.68
N ALA A 137 -8.54 -42.74 -0.94
CA ALA A 137 -8.61 -43.82 0.04
C ALA A 137 -7.68 -43.57 1.24
N GLN A 138 -6.47 -43.03 1.05
CA GLN A 138 -5.53 -42.69 2.13
C GLN A 138 -6.09 -41.60 3.07
N LEU A 139 -6.78 -40.59 2.53
CA LEU A 139 -7.54 -39.62 3.33
C LEU A 139 -8.66 -40.27 4.16
N SER A 140 -9.18 -41.42 3.73
CA SER A 140 -10.29 -42.12 4.40
C SER A 140 -9.83 -43.03 5.54
N THR A 141 -8.54 -43.38 5.62
CA THR A 141 -7.98 -44.28 6.65
C THR A 141 -7.27 -43.59 7.80
N GLN A 142 -7.04 -42.27 7.76
CA GLN A 142 -6.42 -41.52 8.86
C GLN A 142 -7.46 -40.93 9.82
N ALA A 143 -7.98 -41.80 10.70
CA ALA A 143 -8.54 -41.42 12.00
C ALA A 143 -7.67 -42.06 13.10
N PRO A 144 -7.53 -41.45 14.29
CA PRO A 144 -6.32 -41.62 15.10
C PRO A 144 -6.28 -42.95 15.87
N SER A 145 -5.30 -43.80 15.55
CA SER A 145 -4.89 -44.92 16.39
C SER A 145 -3.42 -44.75 16.80
N ARG A 146 -3.19 -44.46 18.09
CA ARG A 146 -1.87 -44.65 18.72
C ARG A 146 -1.52 -46.14 18.66
N GLN A 147 -0.40 -46.51 18.04
CA GLN A 147 0.43 -47.61 18.49
C GLN A 147 1.80 -47.58 17.80
N SER A 148 2.86 -47.79 18.57
CA SER A 148 4.13 -48.27 18.05
C SER A 148 3.92 -49.62 17.35
N ASP A 149 4.64 -49.89 16.27
CA ASP A 149 5.80 -50.78 16.42
C ASP A 149 6.76 -50.71 15.23
N SER A 150 8.03 -50.94 15.56
CA SER A 150 9.17 -50.88 14.65
C SER A 150 9.15 -52.02 13.63
N GLN A 151 9.52 -51.73 12.37
CA GLN A 151 10.33 -52.69 11.63
C GLN A 151 11.26 -52.05 10.58
N THR A 152 12.51 -52.51 10.62
CA THR A 152 13.65 -51.99 9.88
C THR A 152 13.62 -52.43 8.41
N GLY A 153 13.71 -51.48 7.48
CA GLY A 153 13.88 -51.74 6.04
C GLY A 153 15.02 -50.93 5.46
N SER A 154 16.25 -51.47 5.52
CA SER A 154 17.44 -50.79 5.02
C SER A 154 17.43 -50.67 3.49
N LEU A 155 17.24 -49.45 2.98
CA LEU A 155 17.62 -49.04 1.63
C LEU A 155 18.31 -47.68 1.74
N VAL A 156 19.62 -47.67 1.49
CA VAL A 156 20.47 -46.47 1.51
C VAL A 156 19.94 -45.46 0.48
N PRO A 157 19.46 -44.26 0.89
CA PRO A 157 19.22 -43.18 -0.07
C PRO A 157 20.56 -42.67 -0.61
N PRO A 158 20.65 -42.32 -1.91
CA PRO A 158 21.85 -41.68 -2.46
C PRO A 158 22.08 -40.32 -1.76
N PRO A 159 23.32 -39.83 -1.70
CA PRO A 159 23.68 -38.71 -0.84
C PRO A 159 22.82 -37.47 -1.13
N GLU A 160 22.20 -36.96 -0.08
CA GLU A 160 21.44 -35.71 -0.10
C GLU A 160 22.29 -34.58 -0.70
N SER A 161 21.80 -34.00 -1.79
CA SER A 161 22.16 -32.62 -2.13
C SER A 161 21.61 -31.74 -1.01
N THR A 162 22.50 -31.26 -0.13
CA THR A 162 22.21 -30.30 0.92
C THR A 162 21.25 -29.22 0.42
N PRO A 163 20.16 -28.87 1.13
CA PRO A 163 19.23 -27.85 0.65
C PRO A 163 19.97 -26.51 0.57
N GLU A 164 20.33 -26.14 -0.67
CA GLU A 164 21.02 -24.90 -0.96
C GLU A 164 20.10 -23.75 -0.55
N SER A 165 20.58 -22.88 0.35
CA SER A 165 19.87 -21.67 0.80
C SER A 165 19.19 -20.98 -0.38
N LEU A 166 17.86 -20.73 -0.32
CA LEU A 166 17.09 -20.17 -1.45
C LEU A 166 17.63 -18.79 -1.88
N LYS A 167 18.59 -18.82 -2.81
CA LYS A 167 19.19 -17.67 -3.48
C LYS A 167 18.43 -17.41 -4.78
N LEU A 168 18.32 -16.14 -5.14
CA LEU A 168 17.81 -15.72 -6.46
C LEU A 168 18.49 -16.50 -7.58
N ALA A 169 17.69 -17.04 -8.49
CA ALA A 169 18.12 -17.79 -9.66
C ALA A 169 19.20 -17.03 -10.46
N LYS A 170 20.14 -17.77 -11.07
CA LYS A 170 21.23 -17.16 -11.83
C LYS A 170 20.65 -16.54 -13.10
N ILE A 171 21.36 -15.56 -13.64
CA ILE A 171 20.84 -14.78 -14.78
C ILE A 171 20.67 -15.65 -16.04
N GLY A 172 21.46 -16.72 -16.18
CA GLY A 172 21.31 -17.74 -17.21
C GLY A 172 20.02 -18.54 -17.04
N ASP A 173 19.76 -19.07 -15.84
CA ASP A 173 18.56 -19.84 -15.51
C ASP A 173 17.28 -19.03 -15.78
N LEU A 174 17.25 -17.75 -15.34
CA LEU A 174 16.15 -16.82 -15.61
C LEU A 174 15.98 -16.55 -17.12
N PHE A 175 17.08 -16.41 -17.87
CA PHE A 175 17.04 -16.20 -19.31
C PHE A 175 16.54 -17.45 -20.06
N GLU A 176 16.95 -18.65 -19.66
CA GLU A 176 16.51 -19.92 -20.26
C GLU A 176 15.03 -20.21 -19.99
N ALA A 177 14.57 -19.98 -18.75
CA ALA A 177 13.15 -20.02 -18.41
C ALA A 177 12.35 -19.03 -19.29
N SER A 178 12.80 -17.78 -19.35
CA SER A 178 12.18 -16.73 -20.17
C SER A 178 12.13 -17.09 -21.65
N TRP A 179 13.22 -17.63 -22.19
CA TRP A 179 13.33 -18.06 -23.59
C TRP A 179 12.40 -19.24 -23.91
N THR A 180 12.19 -20.13 -22.95
CA THR A 180 11.27 -21.27 -23.08
C THR A 180 9.81 -20.83 -23.11
N VAL A 181 9.41 -19.91 -22.22
CA VAL A 181 8.09 -19.27 -22.26
C VAL A 181 7.91 -18.48 -23.56
N PHE A 182 8.91 -17.68 -23.96
CA PHE A 182 8.89 -16.86 -25.18
C PHE A 182 8.63 -17.71 -26.42
N LYS A 183 9.41 -18.78 -26.66
CA LYS A 183 9.19 -19.70 -27.79
C LYS A 183 7.79 -20.33 -27.79
N ARG A 184 7.26 -20.71 -26.62
CA ARG A 184 5.91 -21.30 -26.47
C ARG A 184 4.80 -20.30 -26.80
N ARG A 185 4.97 -19.03 -26.42
CA ARG A 185 3.90 -18.00 -26.46
C ARG A 185 4.09 -16.90 -27.49
N ILE A 186 5.15 -16.94 -28.29
CA ILE A 186 5.52 -15.84 -29.19
C ILE A 186 4.35 -15.36 -30.05
N MET A 187 3.55 -16.25 -30.63
CA MET A 187 2.42 -15.87 -31.49
C MET A 187 1.32 -15.11 -30.74
N THR A 188 1.03 -15.47 -29.49
CA THR A 188 0.05 -14.76 -28.65
C THR A 188 0.58 -13.38 -28.26
N LEU A 189 1.80 -13.31 -27.74
CA LEU A 189 2.39 -12.05 -27.26
C LEU A 189 2.66 -11.07 -28.41
N LEU A 190 3.16 -11.58 -29.54
CA LEU A 190 3.35 -10.83 -30.78
C LEU A 190 2.01 -10.34 -31.36
N GLY A 191 0.96 -11.17 -31.33
CA GLY A 191 -0.39 -10.79 -31.75
C GLY A 191 -0.98 -9.65 -30.91
N ILE A 192 -0.80 -9.70 -29.58
CA ILE A 192 -1.19 -8.62 -28.66
C ILE A 192 -0.37 -7.35 -28.97
N ASN A 193 0.95 -7.47 -29.14
CA ASN A 193 1.80 -6.32 -29.46
C ASN A 193 1.46 -5.68 -30.81
N LEU A 194 1.37 -6.42 -31.92
CA LEU A 194 1.03 -5.86 -33.24
C LEU A 194 -0.32 -5.14 -33.23
N SER A 195 -1.34 -5.73 -32.60
CA SER A 195 -2.66 -5.11 -32.53
C SER A 195 -2.66 -3.86 -31.63
N GLY A 196 -1.89 -3.87 -30.54
CA GLY A 196 -1.65 -2.70 -29.70
C GLY A 196 -0.93 -1.57 -30.46
N PHE A 197 0.19 -1.86 -31.12
CA PHE A 197 0.94 -0.88 -31.93
C PHE A 197 0.12 -0.31 -33.09
N ALA A 198 -0.69 -1.14 -33.77
CA ALA A 198 -1.57 -0.67 -34.83
C ALA A 198 -2.63 0.33 -34.32
N LEU A 199 -3.19 0.10 -33.12
CA LEU A 199 -4.16 1.01 -32.50
C LEU A 199 -3.48 2.26 -31.89
N LEU A 200 -2.28 2.12 -31.32
CA LEU A 200 -1.47 3.26 -30.86
C LEU A 200 -1.08 4.19 -32.02
N ALA A 201 -0.79 3.64 -33.20
CA ALA A 201 -0.49 4.42 -34.39
C ALA A 201 -1.66 5.33 -34.80
N VAL A 202 -2.93 4.90 -34.61
CA VAL A 202 -4.10 5.75 -34.85
C VAL A 202 -4.14 6.94 -33.88
N GLY A 203 -3.92 6.71 -32.59
CA GLY A 203 -3.86 7.78 -31.59
C GLY A 203 -2.73 8.78 -31.86
N TYR A 204 -1.54 8.26 -32.22
CA TYR A 204 -0.38 9.08 -32.57
C TYR A 204 -0.57 9.85 -33.88
N MET A 205 -1.19 9.26 -34.91
CA MET A 205 -1.53 9.96 -36.15
C MET A 205 -2.52 11.09 -35.90
N LEU A 206 -3.57 10.89 -35.09
CA LEU A 206 -4.52 11.94 -34.72
C LEU A 206 -3.83 13.09 -33.95
N PHE A 207 -2.95 12.76 -33.00
CA PHE A 207 -2.15 13.75 -32.28
C PHE A 207 -1.22 14.54 -33.22
N GLY A 208 -0.46 13.84 -34.07
CA GLY A 208 0.46 14.44 -35.03
C GLY A 208 -0.23 15.28 -36.12
N TRP A 209 -1.40 14.84 -36.60
CA TRP A 209 -2.25 15.64 -37.50
C TRP A 209 -2.78 16.90 -36.82
N GLY A 210 -3.16 16.81 -35.54
CA GLY A 210 -3.51 17.97 -34.72
C GLY A 210 -2.38 19.00 -34.69
N LEU A 211 -1.13 18.54 -34.51
CA LEU A 211 0.05 19.40 -34.45
C LEU A 211 0.51 19.96 -35.82
N THR A 212 0.34 19.21 -36.91
CA THR A 212 1.01 19.53 -38.20
C THR A 212 0.06 19.85 -39.36
N VAL A 213 -1.14 19.27 -39.39
CA VAL A 213 -2.06 19.38 -40.53
C VAL A 213 -3.16 20.41 -40.25
N LEU A 214 -3.73 20.41 -39.03
CA LEU A 214 -4.79 21.35 -38.68
C LEU A 214 -4.38 22.83 -38.74
N PRO A 215 -3.18 23.25 -38.31
CA PRO A 215 -2.77 24.65 -38.44
C PRO A 215 -2.71 25.13 -39.89
N GLY A 216 -2.26 24.27 -40.82
CA GLY A 216 -2.24 24.58 -42.25
C GLY A 216 -3.64 24.65 -42.91
N ALA A 217 -4.64 23.98 -42.32
CA ALA A 217 -6.00 23.92 -42.86
C ALA A 217 -6.97 24.94 -42.22
N PHE A 218 -6.78 25.30 -40.96
CA PHE A 218 -7.70 26.14 -40.16
C PHE A 218 -7.01 27.34 -39.49
N GLY A 219 -5.74 27.62 -39.83
CA GLY A 219 -4.88 28.57 -39.14
C GLY A 219 -4.50 28.10 -37.73
N ASP A 220 -3.77 28.93 -36.98
CA ASP A 220 -3.34 28.67 -35.59
C ASP A 220 -4.51 28.73 -34.56
N SER A 221 -5.72 28.41 -35.01
CA SER A 221 -6.96 28.41 -34.25
C SER A 221 -6.96 27.28 -33.20
N LEU A 222 -6.52 27.62 -31.97
CA LEU A 222 -6.45 26.69 -30.82
C LEU A 222 -7.75 25.89 -30.58
N LEU A 223 -8.91 26.47 -30.92
CA LEU A 223 -10.24 25.85 -30.80
C LEU A 223 -10.37 24.51 -31.55
N PHE A 224 -9.65 24.32 -32.66
CA PHE A 224 -9.69 23.08 -33.45
C PHE A 224 -8.46 22.19 -33.21
N VAL A 225 -7.28 22.81 -33.04
CA VAL A 225 -6.01 22.11 -32.82
C VAL A 225 -6.01 21.36 -31.48
N VAL A 226 -6.38 22.04 -30.38
CA VAL A 226 -6.24 21.48 -29.02
C VAL A 226 -7.17 20.28 -28.79
N PRO A 227 -8.47 20.29 -29.15
CA PRO A 227 -9.34 19.13 -28.91
C PRO A 227 -8.89 17.88 -29.67
N VAL A 228 -8.39 18.01 -30.91
CA VAL A 228 -7.93 16.86 -31.70
C VAL A 228 -6.66 16.25 -31.10
N MET A 229 -5.71 17.09 -30.64
CA MET A 229 -4.55 16.60 -29.89
C MET A 229 -4.96 15.91 -28.58
N LEU A 230 -5.88 16.49 -27.80
CA LEU A 230 -6.37 15.87 -26.55
C LEU A 230 -7.05 14.52 -26.81
N VAL A 231 -7.85 14.39 -27.88
CA VAL A 231 -8.47 13.12 -28.27
C VAL A 231 -7.41 12.10 -28.72
N GLY A 232 -6.42 12.50 -29.53
CA GLY A 232 -5.31 11.61 -29.94
C GLY A 232 -4.48 11.12 -28.75
N ALA A 233 -4.17 12.01 -27.81
CA ALA A 233 -3.48 11.68 -26.57
C ALA A 233 -4.30 10.73 -25.68
N LEU A 234 -5.60 11.01 -25.50
CA LEU A 234 -6.51 10.16 -24.72
C LEU A 234 -6.63 8.74 -25.32
N ILE A 235 -6.80 8.64 -26.65
CA ILE A 235 -6.81 7.35 -27.35
C ILE A 235 -5.49 6.60 -27.10
N THR A 236 -4.35 7.30 -27.21
CA THR A 236 -3.02 6.70 -26.99
C THR A 236 -2.89 6.13 -25.57
N VAL A 237 -3.28 6.90 -24.54
CA VAL A 237 -3.24 6.46 -23.13
C VAL A 237 -4.18 5.27 -22.87
N VAL A 238 -5.41 5.32 -23.39
CA VAL A 238 -6.41 4.26 -23.22
C VAL A 238 -5.96 2.96 -23.90
N VAL A 239 -5.47 3.03 -25.14
CA VAL A 239 -4.94 1.86 -25.86
C VAL A 239 -3.71 1.30 -25.13
N PHE A 240 -2.77 2.14 -24.69
CA PHE A 240 -1.60 1.71 -23.93
C PHE A 240 -2.00 0.96 -22.65
N ALA A 241 -2.96 1.48 -21.88
CA ALA A 241 -3.45 0.82 -20.66
C ALA A 241 -4.15 -0.52 -20.95
N ILE A 242 -4.99 -0.58 -21.98
CA ILE A 242 -5.71 -1.82 -22.36
C ILE A 242 -4.72 -2.90 -22.82
N PHE A 243 -3.77 -2.56 -23.69
CA PHE A 243 -2.81 -3.52 -24.23
C PHE A 243 -1.72 -3.89 -23.25
N GLY A 244 -1.30 -2.96 -22.38
CA GLY A 244 -0.45 -3.26 -21.23
C GLY A 244 -1.12 -4.29 -20.30
N ALA A 245 -2.37 -4.04 -19.90
CA ALA A 245 -3.13 -4.98 -19.08
C ALA A 245 -3.30 -6.35 -19.78
N ALA A 246 -3.68 -6.34 -21.06
CA ALA A 246 -3.84 -7.57 -21.86
C ALA A 246 -2.54 -8.38 -21.91
N MET A 247 -1.40 -7.70 -22.08
CA MET A 247 -0.08 -8.31 -22.10
C MET A 247 0.28 -8.90 -20.72
N THR A 248 0.02 -8.20 -19.61
CA THR A 248 0.25 -8.73 -18.27
C THR A 248 -0.62 -9.95 -17.97
N TYR A 249 -1.92 -9.92 -18.29
CA TYR A 249 -2.80 -11.09 -18.14
C TYR A 249 -2.35 -12.27 -19.03
N ALA A 250 -1.88 -12.01 -20.26
CA ALA A 250 -1.33 -13.03 -21.16
C ALA A 250 0.03 -13.60 -20.72
N LEU A 251 0.64 -13.07 -19.66
CA LEU A 251 1.85 -13.62 -19.02
C LEU A 251 1.48 -14.44 -17.78
N VAL A 252 0.61 -13.88 -16.93
CA VAL A 252 0.18 -14.49 -15.66
C VAL A 252 -0.72 -15.73 -15.87
N ASP A 253 -1.66 -15.67 -16.81
CA ASP A 253 -2.50 -16.82 -17.16
C ASP A 253 -2.05 -17.40 -18.51
N GLU A 254 -1.62 -18.66 -18.49
CA GLU A 254 -1.05 -19.32 -19.66
C GLU A 254 -2.08 -19.77 -20.71
N ASP A 255 -3.35 -19.90 -20.31
CA ASP A 255 -4.41 -20.44 -21.16
C ASP A 255 -5.09 -19.35 -22.02
N LEU A 256 -4.78 -18.07 -21.77
CA LEU A 256 -5.37 -16.94 -22.50
C LEU A 256 -4.76 -16.72 -23.89
N GLY A 257 -5.59 -16.90 -24.93
CA GLY A 257 -5.27 -16.46 -26.30
C GLY A 257 -5.56 -14.98 -26.53
N VAL A 258 -4.93 -14.38 -27.56
CA VAL A 258 -4.95 -12.93 -27.90
C VAL A 258 -6.28 -12.22 -27.62
N ARG A 259 -7.39 -12.72 -28.19
CA ARG A 259 -8.72 -12.10 -28.04
C ARG A 259 -9.23 -12.10 -26.60
N GLN A 260 -8.94 -13.15 -25.84
CA GLN A 260 -9.33 -13.26 -24.43
C GLN A 260 -8.48 -12.31 -23.58
N SER A 261 -7.16 -12.30 -23.78
CA SER A 261 -6.25 -11.37 -23.11
C SER A 261 -6.66 -9.91 -23.32
N VAL A 262 -6.99 -9.50 -24.55
CA VAL A 262 -7.51 -8.15 -24.84
C VAL A 262 -8.86 -7.90 -24.15
N ALA A 263 -9.76 -8.88 -24.10
CA ALA A 263 -11.02 -8.75 -23.38
C ALA A 263 -10.83 -8.59 -21.85
N TYR A 264 -9.85 -9.27 -21.25
CA TYR A 264 -9.47 -9.07 -19.84
C TYR A 264 -8.80 -7.70 -19.61
N GLY A 265 -7.96 -7.26 -20.54
CA GLY A 265 -7.36 -5.92 -20.52
C GLY A 265 -8.41 -4.81 -20.57
N ILE A 266 -9.42 -4.91 -21.45
CA ILE A 266 -10.56 -3.99 -21.51
C ILE A 266 -11.40 -4.02 -20.23
N GLN A 267 -11.63 -5.20 -19.64
CA GLN A 267 -12.45 -5.32 -18.42
C GLN A 267 -11.79 -4.73 -17.18
N ASN A 268 -10.46 -4.80 -17.09
CA ASN A 268 -9.69 -4.37 -15.92
C ASN A 268 -8.88 -3.08 -16.14
N PHE A 269 -9.08 -2.41 -17.29
CA PHE A 269 -8.27 -1.26 -17.73
C PHE A 269 -8.17 -0.16 -16.68
N ALA A 270 -9.26 0.17 -15.98
CA ALA A 270 -9.29 1.24 -14.99
C ALA A 270 -8.45 0.93 -13.75
N GLY A 271 -8.47 -0.34 -13.28
CA GLY A 271 -7.65 -0.78 -12.16
C GLY A 271 -6.17 -0.82 -12.52
N PHE A 272 -5.85 -1.33 -13.72
CA PHE A 272 -4.48 -1.36 -14.24
C PHE A 272 -3.93 0.06 -14.47
N LEU A 273 -4.72 0.94 -15.11
CA LEU A 273 -4.38 2.34 -15.31
C LEU A 273 -4.14 3.05 -13.98
N TRP A 274 -4.96 2.80 -12.95
CA TRP A 274 -4.75 3.39 -11.63
C TRP A 274 -3.45 2.92 -10.98
N VAL A 275 -3.13 1.62 -11.03
CA VAL A 275 -1.83 1.10 -10.57
C VAL A 275 -0.67 1.74 -11.35
N MET A 276 -0.79 1.82 -12.68
CA MET A 276 0.23 2.44 -13.53
C MET A 276 0.40 3.94 -13.31
N LEU A 277 -0.67 4.68 -13.02
CA LEU A 277 -0.61 6.10 -12.65
C LEU A 277 0.08 6.29 -11.29
N LEU A 278 -0.19 5.43 -10.30
CA LEU A 278 0.51 5.46 -9.00
C LEU A 278 2.00 5.14 -9.15
N VAL A 279 2.35 4.10 -9.92
CA VAL A 279 3.75 3.76 -10.23
C VAL A 279 4.41 4.92 -10.98
N GLY A 280 3.78 5.44 -12.04
CA GLY A 280 4.31 6.55 -12.83
C GLY A 280 4.49 7.83 -12.03
N PHE A 281 3.58 8.14 -11.10
CA PHE A 281 3.71 9.29 -10.21
C PHE A 281 4.85 9.13 -9.20
N ILE A 282 4.95 7.99 -8.50
CA ILE A 282 6.00 7.79 -7.50
C ILE A 282 7.38 7.69 -8.17
N VAL A 283 7.51 6.85 -9.21
CA VAL A 283 8.76 6.63 -9.94
C VAL A 283 9.16 7.90 -10.72
N GLY A 284 8.20 8.57 -11.35
CA GLY A 284 8.42 9.85 -12.03
C GLY A 284 8.89 10.94 -11.07
N GLY A 285 8.19 11.14 -9.95
CA GLY A 285 8.61 12.03 -8.88
C GLY A 285 10.01 11.70 -8.35
N GLY A 286 10.32 10.41 -8.18
CA GLY A 286 11.66 9.95 -7.84
C GLY A 286 12.72 10.41 -8.85
N TYR A 287 12.50 10.20 -10.15
CA TYR A 287 13.41 10.66 -11.21
C TYR A 287 13.52 12.19 -11.31
N LEU A 288 12.44 12.93 -11.01
CA LEU A 288 12.44 14.39 -10.98
C LEU A 288 13.23 14.98 -9.80
N LEU A 289 13.36 14.24 -8.68
CA LEU A 289 14.33 14.56 -7.64
C LEU A 289 15.75 14.27 -8.14
N LEU A 290 16.04 12.98 -8.41
CA LEU A 290 17.38 12.50 -8.79
C LEU A 290 17.26 11.15 -9.52
N LEU A 291 18.25 10.82 -10.36
CA LEU A 291 18.28 9.53 -11.10
C LEU A 291 18.26 8.29 -10.19
N LEU A 292 18.96 8.35 -9.05
CA LEU A 292 19.10 7.25 -8.09
C LEU A 292 17.78 6.84 -7.39
N PRO A 293 17.03 7.73 -6.72
CA PRO A 293 15.74 7.38 -6.12
C PRO A 293 14.70 6.94 -7.16
N GLY A 294 14.71 7.52 -8.37
CA GLY A 294 13.87 7.04 -9.46
C GLY A 294 14.14 5.57 -9.83
N LEU A 295 15.42 5.19 -9.93
CA LEU A 295 15.81 3.79 -10.20
C LEU A 295 15.47 2.84 -9.04
N LEU A 296 15.61 3.30 -7.79
CA LEU A 296 15.24 2.54 -6.60
C LEU A 296 13.72 2.28 -6.57
N PHE A 297 12.89 3.32 -6.77
CA PHE A 297 11.44 3.19 -6.81
C PHE A 297 10.98 2.33 -8.00
N MET A 298 11.62 2.46 -9.16
CA MET A 298 11.37 1.60 -10.32
C MET A 298 11.61 0.12 -9.97
N THR A 299 12.72 -0.18 -9.30
CA THR A 299 13.05 -1.54 -8.83
C THR A 299 12.01 -2.07 -7.83
N TRP A 300 11.55 -1.25 -6.88
CA TRP A 300 10.55 -1.65 -5.89
C TRP A 300 9.16 -1.91 -6.49
N PHE A 301 8.74 -1.13 -7.49
CA PHE A 301 7.34 -1.10 -7.95
C PHE A 301 7.09 -1.78 -9.31
N VAL A 302 8.13 -2.23 -10.03
CA VAL A 302 7.99 -2.91 -11.35
C VAL A 302 7.07 -4.14 -11.32
N PHE A 303 7.03 -4.88 -10.21
CA PHE A 303 6.22 -6.11 -10.11
C PHE A 303 4.76 -5.88 -9.71
N ALA A 304 4.37 -4.63 -9.37
CA ALA A 304 2.99 -4.28 -9.00
C ALA A 304 1.97 -4.67 -10.10
N GLN A 305 2.39 -4.67 -11.36
CA GLN A 305 1.55 -5.10 -12.49
C GLN A 305 1.18 -6.58 -12.45
N PHE A 306 2.14 -7.45 -12.10
CA PHE A 306 1.92 -8.90 -12.02
C PHE A 306 1.12 -9.27 -10.78
N ILE A 307 1.35 -8.56 -9.66
CA ILE A 307 0.58 -8.69 -8.42
C ILE A 307 -0.88 -8.30 -8.66
N PHE A 308 -1.14 -7.21 -9.39
CA PHE A 308 -2.50 -6.82 -9.78
C PHE A 308 -3.19 -7.90 -10.64
N ALA A 309 -2.50 -8.45 -11.63
CA ALA A 309 -3.08 -9.44 -12.54
C ALA A 309 -3.23 -10.85 -11.92
N GLY A 310 -2.32 -11.26 -11.02
CA GLY A 310 -2.24 -12.62 -10.47
C GLY A 310 -2.70 -12.79 -9.03
N GLU A 311 -2.90 -11.71 -8.28
CA GLU A 311 -3.30 -11.74 -6.87
C GLU A 311 -4.54 -10.86 -6.55
N ASP A 312 -5.13 -10.20 -7.57
CA ASP A 312 -6.28 -9.26 -7.48
C ASP A 312 -6.14 -8.13 -6.43
N VAL A 313 -4.90 -7.82 -6.04
CA VAL A 313 -4.57 -6.69 -5.15
C VAL A 313 -4.50 -5.40 -5.98
N ARG A 314 -5.04 -4.29 -5.47
CA ARG A 314 -5.29 -3.09 -6.27
C ARG A 314 -4.67 -1.81 -5.68
N GLY A 315 -4.42 -0.83 -6.55
CA GLY A 315 -3.90 0.48 -6.15
C GLY A 315 -2.59 0.38 -5.36
N MET A 316 -2.48 1.16 -4.28
CA MET A 316 -1.25 1.26 -3.47
C MET A 316 -0.86 -0.06 -2.81
N GLU A 317 -1.81 -0.96 -2.51
CA GLU A 317 -1.51 -2.27 -1.91
C GLU A 317 -0.68 -3.15 -2.85
N ALA A 318 -0.90 -3.08 -4.16
CA ALA A 318 -0.09 -3.80 -5.15
C ALA A 318 1.36 -3.26 -5.20
N LEU A 319 1.55 -1.94 -5.04
CA LEU A 319 2.86 -1.31 -5.01
C LEU A 319 3.64 -1.69 -3.74
N LEU A 320 3.01 -1.60 -2.56
CA LEU A 320 3.69 -1.90 -1.30
C LEU A 320 3.98 -3.39 -1.14
N LYS A 321 3.10 -4.26 -1.65
CA LYS A 321 3.37 -5.68 -1.79
C LYS A 321 4.53 -5.97 -2.77
N SER A 322 4.62 -5.24 -3.88
CA SER A 322 5.79 -5.30 -4.79
C SER A 322 7.09 -4.96 -4.04
N ARG A 323 7.10 -3.87 -3.26
CA ARG A 323 8.24 -3.50 -2.42
C ARG A 323 8.57 -4.58 -1.38
N ALA A 324 7.56 -5.19 -0.74
CA ALA A 324 7.74 -6.25 0.24
C ALA A 324 8.43 -7.49 -0.35
N TYR A 325 8.10 -7.88 -1.58
CA TYR A 325 8.80 -8.96 -2.30
C TYR A 325 10.28 -8.63 -2.57
N VAL A 326 10.58 -7.39 -2.95
CA VAL A 326 11.94 -6.94 -3.33
C VAL A 326 12.85 -6.64 -2.13
N ARG A 327 12.26 -6.30 -0.96
CA ARG A 327 12.99 -5.91 0.26
C ARG A 327 14.06 -6.95 0.63
N GLY A 328 15.28 -6.47 0.89
CA GLY A 328 16.44 -7.33 1.22
C GLY A 328 17.12 -8.01 0.03
N GLN A 329 16.58 -7.87 -1.19
CA GLN A 329 17.20 -8.34 -2.45
C GLN A 329 17.28 -7.23 -3.51
N GLU A 330 17.21 -5.96 -3.06
CA GLU A 330 17.00 -4.79 -3.90
C GLU A 330 18.08 -4.58 -4.95
N LEU A 331 19.36 -4.67 -4.55
CA LEU A 331 20.50 -4.50 -5.45
C LEU A 331 20.66 -5.68 -6.45
N PRO A 332 20.58 -6.97 -6.03
CA PRO A 332 20.51 -8.11 -6.95
C PRO A 332 19.35 -8.07 -7.96
N VAL A 333 18.20 -7.52 -7.57
CA VAL A 333 17.03 -7.36 -8.45
C VAL A 333 17.23 -6.19 -9.41
N CYS A 334 17.66 -5.02 -8.91
CA CYS A 334 18.00 -3.84 -9.71
C CYS A 334 19.04 -4.18 -10.79
N GLY A 335 20.11 -4.89 -10.44
CA GLY A 335 21.16 -5.30 -11.39
C GLY A 335 20.64 -6.19 -12.52
N ARG A 336 19.73 -7.14 -12.22
CA ARG A 336 19.08 -7.98 -13.25
C ARG A 336 18.16 -7.17 -14.17
N ILE A 337 17.35 -6.29 -13.59
CA ILE A 337 16.42 -5.41 -14.32
C ILE A 337 17.20 -4.46 -15.25
N LEU A 338 18.24 -3.81 -14.72
CA LEU A 338 19.06 -2.86 -15.46
C LEU A 338 19.86 -3.54 -16.58
N LEU A 339 20.40 -4.74 -16.34
CA LEU A 339 21.11 -5.52 -17.37
C LEU A 339 20.19 -5.89 -18.54
N ILE A 340 18.98 -6.42 -18.27
CA ILE A 340 18.07 -6.79 -19.36
C ILE A 340 17.48 -5.56 -20.06
N ALA A 341 17.26 -4.46 -19.34
CA ALA A 341 16.81 -3.19 -19.92
C ALA A 341 17.88 -2.57 -20.83
N LEU A 342 19.16 -2.56 -20.41
CA LEU A 342 20.27 -2.08 -21.24
C LEU A 342 20.45 -2.96 -22.50
N PHE A 343 20.40 -4.29 -22.35
CA PHE A 343 20.48 -5.22 -23.49
C PHE A 343 19.34 -5.00 -24.49
N GLY A 344 18.10 -4.90 -24.00
CA GLY A 344 16.94 -4.60 -24.83
C GLY A 344 17.02 -3.24 -25.52
N SER A 345 17.56 -2.23 -24.82
CA SER A 345 17.77 -0.88 -25.36
C SER A 345 18.85 -0.86 -26.45
N ALA A 346 19.95 -1.61 -26.27
CA ALA A 346 21.03 -1.74 -27.24
C ALA A 346 20.60 -2.46 -28.53
N ILE A 347 19.68 -3.43 -28.44
CA ILE A 347 19.05 -4.04 -29.61
C ILE A 347 18.11 -3.04 -30.30
N SER A 348 17.31 -2.32 -29.51
CA SER A 348 16.29 -1.40 -30.03
C SER A 348 16.87 -0.13 -30.66
N SER A 349 18.10 0.25 -30.32
CA SER A 349 18.79 1.44 -30.86
C SER A 349 19.41 1.24 -32.25
N ILE A 350 19.46 0.00 -32.76
CA ILE A 350 19.94 -0.28 -34.12
C ILE A 350 19.05 0.45 -35.14
N PRO A 351 19.55 1.35 -35.99
CA PRO A 351 18.72 2.04 -36.96
C PRO A 351 17.99 1.08 -37.90
N LEU A 352 16.73 1.39 -38.23
CA LEU A 352 15.83 0.64 -39.12
C LEU A 352 15.39 -0.76 -38.60
N VAL A 353 16.33 -1.57 -38.11
CA VAL A 353 16.09 -2.94 -37.62
C VAL A 353 15.67 -2.97 -36.15
N GLY A 354 16.20 -2.06 -35.34
CA GLY A 354 15.94 -1.97 -33.90
C GLY A 354 14.46 -1.83 -33.53
N PRO A 355 13.64 -0.99 -34.21
CA PRO A 355 12.20 -0.92 -33.96
C PRO A 355 11.45 -2.23 -34.24
N LEU A 356 11.87 -2.98 -35.29
CA LEU A 356 11.31 -4.29 -35.62
C LEU A 356 11.69 -5.35 -34.57
N LEU A 357 12.94 -5.32 -34.08
CA LEU A 357 13.38 -6.17 -32.98
C LEU A 357 12.75 -5.75 -31.64
N GLY A 358 12.49 -4.47 -31.42
CA GLY A 358 11.85 -3.92 -30.23
C GLY A 358 10.48 -4.55 -29.96
N LEU A 359 9.72 -4.84 -31.03
CA LEU A 359 8.45 -5.58 -31.01
C LEU A 359 8.57 -6.98 -30.35
N LEU A 360 9.75 -7.61 -30.45
CA LEU A 360 10.12 -8.91 -29.89
C LEU A 360 10.85 -8.78 -28.54
N VAL A 361 11.62 -7.71 -28.35
CA VAL A 361 12.34 -7.42 -27.09
C VAL A 361 11.37 -7.07 -25.96
N VAL A 362 10.40 -6.19 -26.18
CA VAL A 362 9.40 -5.81 -25.16
C VAL A 362 8.72 -7.03 -24.50
N PRO A 363 8.15 -8.00 -25.25
CA PRO A 363 7.52 -9.16 -24.65
C PRO A 363 8.53 -10.09 -23.97
N PHE A 364 9.77 -10.19 -24.47
CA PHE A 364 10.83 -10.95 -23.80
C PHE A 364 11.23 -10.33 -22.45
N VAL A 365 11.39 -9.00 -22.38
CA VAL A 365 11.70 -8.26 -21.14
C VAL A 365 10.56 -8.44 -20.11
N LEU A 366 9.30 -8.39 -20.54
CA LEU A 366 8.17 -8.61 -19.65
C LEU A 366 8.06 -10.04 -19.13
N ILE A 367 8.40 -11.06 -19.94
CA ILE A 367 8.55 -12.45 -19.45
C ILE A 367 9.66 -12.52 -18.41
N PHE A 368 10.83 -11.92 -18.67
CA PHE A 368 11.96 -11.94 -17.73
C PHE A 368 11.61 -11.28 -16.38
N TYR A 369 10.85 -10.18 -16.40
CA TYR A 369 10.33 -9.58 -15.17
C TYR A 369 9.26 -10.47 -14.49
N HIS A 370 8.45 -11.21 -15.24
CA HIS A 370 7.49 -12.16 -14.68
C HIS A 370 8.19 -13.35 -13.99
N GLU A 371 9.19 -13.96 -14.64
CA GLU A 371 9.98 -15.06 -14.03
C GLU A 371 10.76 -14.59 -12.80
N LEU A 372 11.32 -13.37 -12.83
CA LEU A 372 11.97 -12.76 -11.66
C LEU A 372 10.98 -12.49 -10.51
N TYR A 373 9.75 -12.09 -10.81
CA TYR A 373 8.66 -11.99 -9.82
C TYR A 373 8.29 -13.36 -9.24
N LEU A 374 8.17 -14.40 -10.07
CA LEU A 374 7.90 -15.75 -9.61
C LEU A 374 9.03 -16.28 -8.71
N ASP A 375 10.29 -15.99 -9.03
CA ASP A 375 11.44 -16.36 -8.21
C ASP A 375 11.42 -15.66 -6.84
N LEU A 376 11.20 -14.34 -6.80
CA LEU A 376 10.99 -13.59 -5.56
C LEU A 376 9.82 -14.14 -4.73
N ARG A 377 8.72 -14.52 -5.38
CA ARG A 377 7.53 -15.11 -4.73
C ARG A 377 7.80 -16.53 -4.21
N ARG A 378 8.64 -17.33 -4.85
CA ARG A 378 9.10 -18.64 -4.32
C ARG A 378 9.96 -18.46 -3.07
N ILE A 379 10.88 -17.49 -3.08
CA ILE A 379 11.79 -17.21 -1.96
C ILE A 379 11.05 -16.62 -0.75
N ARG A 380 10.04 -15.76 -0.97
CA ARG A 380 9.32 -15.03 0.08
C ARG A 380 7.97 -15.63 0.51
N GLY A 381 7.44 -16.60 -0.22
CA GLY A 381 6.06 -17.06 -0.05
C GLY A 381 5.00 -16.02 -0.43
N SER A 382 3.73 -16.33 -0.26
CA SER A 382 2.62 -15.38 -0.52
C SER A 382 2.41 -14.44 0.68
N ILE A 383 3.09 -13.30 0.68
CA ILE A 383 2.96 -12.28 1.73
C ILE A 383 1.55 -11.64 1.68
N SER A 384 0.88 -11.54 2.83
CA SER A 384 -0.23 -10.61 3.04
C SER A 384 0.34 -9.30 3.62
N TYR A 385 0.05 -8.16 2.98
CA TYR A 385 0.57 -6.85 3.40
C TYR A 385 -0.61 -5.89 3.66
N PRO A 386 -1.12 -5.79 4.90
CA PRO A 386 -2.15 -4.83 5.25
C PRO A 386 -1.56 -3.41 5.27
N VAL A 387 -2.14 -2.48 4.50
CA VAL A 387 -1.58 -1.14 4.33
C VAL A 387 -2.32 -0.10 5.19
N THR A 388 -1.60 0.55 6.10
CA THR A 388 -2.10 1.69 6.89
C THR A 388 -2.23 2.98 6.07
N ARG A 389 -3.11 3.90 6.48
CA ARG A 389 -3.29 5.19 5.77
C ARG A 389 -2.02 6.05 5.77
N SER A 390 -1.26 6.03 6.86
CA SER A 390 -0.01 6.79 7.00
C SER A 390 1.07 6.31 6.03
N GLU A 391 1.17 5.00 5.77
CA GLU A 391 2.06 4.49 4.71
C GLU A 391 1.66 4.99 3.32
N LYS A 392 0.36 4.92 2.96
CA LYS A 392 -0.13 5.43 1.66
C LYS A 392 0.23 6.90 1.47
N ALA A 393 0.11 7.71 2.52
CA ALA A 393 0.49 9.13 2.51
C ALA A 393 2.00 9.34 2.33
N LYS A 394 2.86 8.60 3.03
CA LYS A 394 4.34 8.71 2.92
C LYS A 394 4.83 8.55 1.48
N TRP A 395 4.31 7.57 0.74
CA TRP A 395 4.73 7.34 -0.66
C TRP A 395 4.18 8.37 -1.64
N LEU A 396 2.96 8.87 -1.43
CA LEU A 396 2.41 9.97 -2.21
C LEU A 396 3.18 11.28 -1.96
N ALA A 397 3.59 11.55 -0.71
CA ALA A 397 4.43 12.69 -0.38
C ALA A 397 5.83 12.57 -1.02
N ALA A 398 6.44 11.38 -1.00
CA ALA A 398 7.73 11.13 -1.64
C ALA A 398 7.70 11.35 -3.17
N GLY A 399 6.64 10.90 -3.85
CA GLY A 399 6.43 11.21 -5.27
C GLY A 399 6.17 12.70 -5.51
N GLY A 400 5.27 13.30 -4.72
CA GLY A 400 4.89 14.71 -4.82
C GLY A 400 6.05 15.68 -4.60
N ALA A 401 7.00 15.34 -3.73
CA ALA A 401 8.19 16.15 -3.47
C ALA A 401 9.02 16.41 -4.73
N GLY A 402 9.11 15.46 -5.65
CA GLY A 402 9.83 15.65 -6.92
C GLY A 402 9.15 16.59 -7.90
N TYR A 403 7.83 16.46 -8.05
CA TYR A 403 7.05 17.42 -8.84
C TYR A 403 7.09 18.82 -8.24
N LEU A 404 7.04 18.93 -6.91
CA LEU A 404 7.14 20.20 -6.20
C LEU A 404 8.53 20.83 -6.36
N ALA A 405 9.61 20.04 -6.25
CA ALA A 405 10.99 20.51 -6.46
C ALA A 405 11.19 21.07 -7.87
N VAL A 406 10.67 20.40 -8.90
CA VAL A 406 10.74 20.88 -10.29
C VAL A 406 9.85 22.10 -10.52
N LEU A 407 8.66 22.15 -9.92
CA LEU A 407 7.79 23.34 -9.97
C LEU A 407 8.49 24.57 -9.35
N LEU A 408 9.10 24.40 -8.18
CA LEU A 408 9.88 25.44 -7.51
C LEU A 408 11.08 25.87 -8.36
N LEU A 409 11.81 24.93 -8.97
CA LEU A 409 12.93 25.23 -9.86
C LEU A 409 12.48 26.04 -11.09
N VAL A 410 11.35 25.68 -11.72
CA VAL A 410 10.76 26.44 -12.83
C VAL A 410 10.36 27.85 -12.38
N VAL A 411 9.74 28.00 -11.20
CA VAL A 411 9.39 29.32 -10.63
C VAL A 411 10.64 30.15 -10.31
N VAL A 412 11.73 29.56 -9.82
CA VAL A 412 12.99 30.28 -9.58
C VAL A 412 13.68 30.69 -10.88
N MET A 413 13.70 29.82 -11.90
CA MET A 413 14.37 30.09 -13.18
C MET A 413 13.59 31.05 -14.09
N PHE A 414 12.26 30.97 -14.09
CA PHE A 414 11.38 31.74 -15.00
C PHE A 414 10.48 32.76 -14.29
N GLY A 415 10.53 32.87 -12.96
CA GLY A 415 9.67 33.77 -12.18
C GLY A 415 9.80 35.23 -12.58
N SER A 416 11.01 35.69 -12.93
CA SER A 416 11.24 37.04 -13.45
C SER A 416 10.51 37.28 -14.78
N PHE A 417 10.51 36.31 -15.70
CA PHE A 417 9.76 36.37 -16.96
C PHE A 417 8.24 36.31 -16.73
N LEU A 418 7.77 35.50 -15.77
CA LEU A 418 6.35 35.43 -15.40
C LEU A 418 5.86 36.76 -14.80
N LEU A 419 6.65 37.39 -13.92
CA LEU A 419 6.36 38.70 -13.33
C LEU A 419 6.37 39.81 -14.39
N GLN A 420 7.32 39.80 -15.33
CA GLN A 420 7.34 40.73 -16.47
C GLN A 420 6.12 40.53 -17.39
N GLY A 421 5.72 39.28 -17.65
CA GLY A 421 4.52 38.96 -18.42
C GLY A 421 3.24 39.49 -17.76
N LEU A 422 3.13 39.40 -16.43
CA LEU A 422 2.01 39.95 -15.67
C LEU A 422 1.98 41.49 -15.70
N ALA A 423 3.14 42.16 -15.67
CA ALA A 423 3.21 43.62 -15.74
C ALA A 423 2.62 44.18 -17.06
N ILE A 424 2.81 43.48 -18.18
CA ILE A 424 2.25 43.86 -19.49
C ILE A 424 0.70 43.86 -19.47
N PHE A 425 0.06 43.00 -18.68
CA PHE A 425 -1.39 43.01 -18.50
C PHE A 425 -1.89 44.16 -17.60
N THR A 426 -1.05 44.68 -16.70
CA THR A 426 -1.42 45.81 -15.82
C THR A 426 -1.29 47.19 -16.47
N GLU A 427 -0.51 47.33 -17.54
CA GLU A 427 -0.34 48.63 -18.24
C GLU A 427 -1.40 48.94 -19.31
N VAL A 428 -2.41 48.08 -19.50
CA VAL A 428 -3.57 48.36 -20.37
C VAL A 428 -4.56 49.31 -19.67
N SER A 429 -4.09 50.50 -19.30
CA SER A 429 -4.93 51.63 -18.92
C SER A 429 -5.38 52.37 -20.18
N PRO A 430 -6.69 52.52 -20.45
CA PRO A 430 -7.15 53.33 -21.58
C PRO A 430 -6.78 54.80 -21.33
N SER A 431 -5.90 55.35 -22.17
CA SER A 431 -5.44 56.73 -22.08
C SER A 431 -6.58 57.70 -22.41
N LEU A 432 -7.25 58.20 -21.37
CA LEU A 432 -8.16 59.34 -21.49
C LEU A 432 -7.36 60.58 -21.93
N PRO A 433 -7.83 61.34 -22.94
CA PRO A 433 -7.10 62.49 -23.46
C PRO A 433 -7.05 63.62 -22.41
N GLN A 434 -5.85 64.09 -22.09
CA GLN A 434 -5.65 65.23 -21.20
C GLN A 434 -6.05 66.56 -21.87
N PRO A 435 -6.74 67.48 -21.16
CA PRO A 435 -6.87 68.87 -21.61
C PRO A 435 -5.56 69.64 -21.40
N ALA A 436 -5.28 70.60 -22.29
CA ALA A 436 -4.03 71.35 -22.30
C ALA A 436 -3.87 72.29 -21.08
N PRO A 437 -2.65 72.50 -20.56
CA PRO A 437 -2.40 73.41 -19.45
C PRO A 437 -2.44 74.88 -19.89
N GLN A 438 -3.13 75.71 -19.10
CA GLN A 438 -3.00 77.17 -19.18
C GLN A 438 -1.97 77.66 -18.15
N ASN A 439 -1.04 78.51 -18.59
CA ASN A 439 -0.02 79.10 -17.72
C ASN A 439 -0.63 80.20 -16.84
N LEU A 440 -0.25 80.24 -15.56
CA LEU A 440 -0.24 81.48 -14.79
C LEU A 440 0.79 81.39 -13.65
N SER A 441 1.78 82.26 -13.71
CA SER A 441 2.89 82.41 -12.76
C SER A 441 2.59 83.45 -11.70
N LEU A 442 3.20 83.33 -10.51
CA LEU A 442 3.69 84.44 -9.66
C LEU A 442 4.31 83.95 -8.34
N GLY A 443 5.50 84.47 -7.97
CA GLY A 443 5.93 84.59 -6.56
C GLY A 443 7.07 83.68 -6.04
N GLU A 444 8.32 84.17 -6.12
CA GLU A 444 9.40 83.91 -5.14
C GLU A 444 9.24 84.86 -3.90
N PRO A 445 10.07 84.85 -2.81
CA PRO A 445 11.31 84.09 -2.52
C PRO A 445 11.48 83.50 -1.09
N ASN A 446 12.56 82.72 -0.90
CA ASN A 446 13.42 82.49 0.31
C ASN A 446 12.88 82.59 1.76
N GLN A 447 13.25 81.62 2.62
CA GLN A 447 14.07 81.89 3.84
C GLN A 447 14.73 80.64 4.48
N GLN A 448 15.70 80.88 5.37
CA GLN A 448 16.69 79.90 5.88
C GLN A 448 16.47 79.41 7.32
N SER A 449 16.99 78.20 7.58
CA SER A 449 17.67 77.74 8.82
C SER A 449 16.94 77.66 10.17
N THR A 450 16.99 76.47 10.79
CA THR A 450 17.50 76.29 12.17
C THR A 450 17.86 74.81 12.42
N PRO A 451 18.96 74.48 13.13
CA PRO A 451 19.30 73.11 13.49
C PRO A 451 18.77 72.74 14.88
N VAL A 452 17.95 71.70 14.98
CA VAL A 452 17.52 71.12 16.27
C VAL A 452 18.34 69.86 16.55
N ARG A 453 18.81 69.71 17.81
CA ARG A 453 19.61 68.56 18.24
C ARG A 453 18.84 67.25 18.07
N THR A 454 19.36 66.37 17.21
CA THR A 454 18.92 64.98 17.13
C THR A 454 19.26 64.24 18.42
N VAL A 455 18.25 63.97 19.25
CA VAL A 455 18.32 62.81 20.15
C VAL A 455 18.32 61.58 19.23
N GLN A 456 19.33 60.71 19.34
CA GLN A 456 19.40 59.50 18.52
C GLN A 456 18.21 58.59 18.87
N GLN A 457 17.23 58.53 17.98
CA GLN A 457 16.19 57.50 18.03
C GLN A 457 16.80 56.16 17.59
N PRO A 458 16.49 55.04 18.28
CA PRO A 458 16.89 53.72 17.82
C PRO A 458 16.16 53.40 16.50
N SER A 459 16.92 53.26 15.42
CA SER A 459 16.40 52.98 14.07
C SER A 459 16.02 51.51 13.84
N LYS A 460 16.02 50.69 14.90
CA LYS A 460 15.81 49.25 14.83
C LYS A 460 15.03 48.77 16.06
N ALA A 461 13.95 48.02 15.84
CA ALA A 461 13.21 47.37 16.91
C ALA A 461 14.04 46.25 17.56
N GLY A 462 13.85 46.03 18.86
CA GLY A 462 14.54 45.03 19.66
C GLY A 462 13.63 44.38 20.70
N LEU A 463 13.87 43.08 20.94
CA LEU A 463 13.29 42.31 22.04
C LEU A 463 14.45 41.72 22.85
N PHE A 464 14.33 41.80 24.17
CA PHE A 464 15.37 41.38 25.11
C PHE A 464 14.74 40.49 26.19
N LEU A 465 15.23 39.25 26.29
CA LEU A 465 14.94 38.32 27.39
C LEU A 465 16.17 38.25 28.30
N ALA A 466 15.96 37.93 29.57
CA ALA A 466 17.04 37.71 30.53
C ALA A 466 17.71 36.33 30.36
N ASN A 467 16.91 35.30 30.08
CA ASN A 467 17.32 33.92 29.82
C ASN A 467 16.65 33.41 28.54
N ASP A 468 17.33 32.53 27.80
CA ASP A 468 16.86 31.86 26.58
C ASP A 468 16.38 30.42 26.82
N ASN A 469 16.66 29.83 28.00
CA ASN A 469 16.10 28.56 28.46
C ASN A 469 15.24 28.78 29.70
N LEU A 470 14.03 28.24 29.69
CA LEU A 470 13.02 28.39 30.75
C LEU A 470 12.46 27.02 31.16
N ALA A 471 12.03 26.90 32.42
CA ALA A 471 11.26 25.75 32.87
C ALA A 471 9.77 25.85 32.44
N PRO A 472 9.04 24.73 32.29
CA PRO A 472 7.59 24.74 32.10
C PRO A 472 6.88 25.58 33.18
N GLU A 473 5.89 26.37 32.79
CA GLU A 473 5.13 27.30 33.63
C GLU A 473 5.95 28.43 34.31
N GLU A 474 7.24 28.61 33.97
CA GLU A 474 8.05 29.70 34.52
C GLU A 474 7.59 31.08 34.00
N SER A 475 7.30 32.02 34.91
CA SER A 475 6.96 33.39 34.53
C SER A 475 8.20 34.24 34.27
N PHE A 476 8.29 34.86 33.10
CA PHE A 476 9.46 35.64 32.66
C PHE A 476 9.07 37.03 32.13
N THR A 477 10.00 37.97 32.19
CA THR A 477 9.80 39.35 31.72
C THR A 477 10.53 39.57 30.40
N VAL A 478 9.86 40.21 29.45
CA VAL A 478 10.35 40.57 28.12
C VAL A 478 10.40 42.09 28.03
N ARG A 479 11.59 42.66 27.80
CA ARG A 479 11.75 44.09 27.50
C ARG A 479 11.72 44.31 26.00
N PHE A 480 10.98 45.31 25.54
CA PHE A 480 10.91 45.67 24.12
C PHE A 480 11.33 47.12 23.88
N GLU A 481 11.86 47.37 22.70
CA GLU A 481 12.20 48.70 22.16
C GLU A 481 11.68 48.75 20.71
N ALA A 482 10.88 49.76 20.38
CA ALA A 482 10.12 49.80 19.12
C ALA A 482 10.13 51.22 18.50
N PRO A 483 10.14 51.33 17.16
CA PRO A 483 10.34 52.60 16.46
C PRO A 483 9.14 53.54 16.57
N ALA A 484 9.40 54.85 16.50
CA ALA A 484 8.32 55.85 16.46
C ALA A 484 7.44 55.65 15.21
N GLY A 485 6.12 55.56 15.40
CA GLY A 485 5.14 55.38 14.31
C GLY A 485 4.44 54.00 14.24
N LEU A 486 4.51 53.18 15.31
CA LEU A 486 3.69 51.97 15.40
C LEU A 486 2.19 52.30 15.37
N SER A 487 1.40 51.39 14.79
CA SER A 487 -0.06 51.48 14.84
C SER A 487 -0.57 51.19 16.26
N THR A 488 -1.78 51.65 16.59
CA THR A 488 -2.46 51.26 17.83
C THR A 488 -2.85 49.78 17.87
N GLY A 489 -2.83 49.09 16.72
CA GLY A 489 -3.01 47.63 16.60
C GLY A 489 -1.72 46.82 16.71
N ALA A 490 -0.57 47.46 16.93
CA ALA A 490 0.70 46.76 17.11
C ALA A 490 0.70 45.92 18.40
N LEU A 491 1.22 44.70 18.33
CA LEU A 491 1.13 43.72 19.40
C LEU A 491 2.41 42.87 19.55
N LEU A 492 2.67 42.42 20.76
CA LEU A 492 3.70 41.46 21.12
C LEU A 492 3.02 40.10 21.35
N ALA A 493 3.44 39.05 20.63
CA ALA A 493 2.83 37.72 20.71
C ALA A 493 3.87 36.60 20.81
N MET A 494 3.51 35.55 21.54
CA MET A 494 4.27 34.31 21.72
C MET A 494 3.70 33.20 20.85
N VAL A 495 4.51 32.59 19.99
CA VAL A 495 4.11 31.53 19.05
C VAL A 495 5.12 30.36 19.06
N PRO A 496 4.72 29.12 18.71
CA PRO A 496 5.66 28.04 18.42
C PRO A 496 6.64 28.42 17.29
N ALA A 497 7.92 28.07 17.44
CA ALA A 497 8.97 28.53 16.53
C ALA A 497 8.91 27.87 15.13
N ASP A 498 8.31 26.68 15.05
CA ASP A 498 8.05 25.92 13.81
C ASP A 498 6.87 26.47 13.00
N LEU A 499 5.93 27.18 13.65
CA LEU A 499 4.79 27.84 13.01
C LEU A 499 5.10 29.25 12.47
N ALA A 500 6.36 29.69 12.49
CA ALA A 500 6.81 30.97 11.96
C ALA A 500 6.85 31.05 10.41
N VAL A 501 5.95 30.34 9.72
CA VAL A 501 5.91 30.17 8.26
C VAL A 501 4.87 31.11 7.62
N GLN A 502 5.24 31.72 6.51
CA GLN A 502 4.48 32.77 5.80
C GLN A 502 3.12 32.27 5.28
N ASN A 503 2.12 33.16 5.25
CA ASN A 503 0.73 32.92 4.81
C ASN A 503 -0.11 32.01 5.73
N GLY A 504 -0.17 32.35 7.03
CA GLY A 504 -1.16 31.79 7.98
C GLY A 504 -2.33 32.76 8.28
N PRO A 505 -3.36 32.32 9.03
CA PRO A 505 -4.36 33.21 9.62
C PRO A 505 -3.72 34.22 10.60
N SER A 506 -4.48 35.21 11.06
CA SER A 506 -3.97 36.32 11.88
C SER A 506 -3.22 35.85 13.13
N VAL A 507 -2.23 36.61 13.59
CA VAL A 507 -1.34 36.27 14.72
C VAL A 507 -2.14 35.85 15.95
N LEU A 508 -3.28 36.49 16.20
CA LEU A 508 -4.22 36.21 17.28
C LEU A 508 -4.81 34.78 17.29
N THR A 509 -4.74 34.05 16.16
CA THR A 509 -5.23 32.66 16.04
C THR A 509 -4.16 31.60 16.32
N ILE A 510 -2.88 31.99 16.34
CA ILE A 510 -1.73 31.11 16.55
C ILE A 510 -0.90 31.50 17.79
N ALA A 511 -1.15 32.68 18.37
CA ALA A 511 -0.52 33.13 19.60
C ALA A 511 -0.98 32.31 20.80
N LEU A 512 -0.02 31.79 21.57
CA LEU A 512 -0.25 31.16 22.86
C LEU A 512 -0.57 32.21 23.95
N ASP A 513 0.02 33.39 23.81
CA ASP A 513 -0.23 34.57 24.63
C ASP A 513 0.15 35.84 23.83
N TYR A 514 -0.50 36.97 24.11
CA TYR A 514 -0.22 38.25 23.44
C TYR A 514 -0.62 39.49 24.27
N SER A 515 -0.03 40.63 23.93
CA SER A 515 -0.36 41.94 24.52
C SER A 515 -0.22 43.06 23.49
N TYR A 516 -1.15 44.02 23.49
CA TYR A 516 -1.07 45.20 22.62
C TYR A 516 -0.04 46.20 23.15
N LEU A 517 0.68 46.85 22.23
CA LEU A 517 1.68 47.87 22.57
C LEU A 517 1.06 49.27 22.76
N GLU A 518 -0.14 49.51 22.23
CA GLU A 518 -0.88 50.79 22.32
C GLU A 518 -0.07 52.04 21.92
N GLY A 519 0.93 51.88 21.05
CA GLY A 519 1.84 52.96 20.62
C GLY A 519 3.03 53.23 21.56
N ALA A 520 3.22 52.43 22.61
CA ALA A 520 4.40 52.48 23.46
C ALA A 520 5.67 52.13 22.65
N MET A 521 6.73 52.94 22.81
CA MET A 521 8.02 52.73 22.13
C MET A 521 9.01 51.90 22.96
N PHE A 522 8.74 51.70 24.25
CA PHE A 522 9.53 50.86 25.15
C PHE A 522 8.66 50.41 26.32
N GLY A 523 9.02 49.28 26.93
CA GLY A 523 8.33 48.76 28.10
C GLY A 523 8.72 47.32 28.42
N GLU A 524 8.05 46.75 29.41
CA GLU A 524 8.24 45.38 29.87
C GLU A 524 6.88 44.67 29.99
N PHE A 525 6.79 43.47 29.43
CA PHE A 525 5.64 42.58 29.56
C PHE A 525 6.05 41.30 30.27
N ARG A 526 5.13 40.70 31.04
CA ARG A 526 5.33 39.40 31.69
C ARG A 526 4.55 38.33 30.94
N PHE A 527 5.23 37.24 30.59
CA PHE A 527 4.67 36.04 29.98
C PHE A 527 4.91 34.84 30.89
N THR A 528 4.23 33.73 30.60
CA THR A 528 4.42 32.44 31.26
C THR A 528 4.87 31.41 30.23
N ALA A 529 5.93 30.66 30.52
CA ALA A 529 6.43 29.62 29.64
C ALA A 529 5.39 28.49 29.46
N PRO A 530 5.17 27.98 28.23
CA PRO A 530 4.25 26.86 28.00
C PRO A 530 4.57 25.60 28.84
N GLU A 531 3.55 24.79 29.14
CA GLU A 531 3.73 23.50 29.85
C GLU A 531 4.50 22.48 28.98
N MET A 532 4.27 22.52 27.66
CA MET A 532 4.91 21.60 26.71
C MET A 532 6.37 22.01 26.44
N PRO A 533 7.36 21.11 26.58
CA PRO A 533 8.74 21.41 26.22
C PRO A 533 8.89 21.56 24.71
N GLY A 534 9.70 22.54 24.27
CA GLY A 534 9.84 22.87 22.85
C GLY A 534 10.47 24.25 22.60
N ASN A 535 10.54 24.60 21.31
CA ASN A 535 11.10 25.88 20.84
C ASN A 535 9.99 26.89 20.54
N TYR A 536 10.11 28.09 21.11
CA TYR A 536 9.10 29.15 20.99
C TYR A 536 9.74 30.47 20.53
N SER A 537 8.92 31.37 19.98
CA SER A 537 9.33 32.68 19.47
C SER A 537 8.38 33.77 19.96
N LEU A 538 8.95 34.86 20.45
CA LEU A 538 8.24 36.10 20.76
C LEU A 538 8.50 37.11 19.63
N GLY A 539 7.44 37.73 19.12
CA GLY A 539 7.51 38.69 18.01
C GLY A 539 6.70 39.96 18.24
N ILE A 540 7.26 41.11 17.82
CA ILE A 540 6.51 42.36 17.66
C ILE A 540 5.92 42.37 16.25
N TYR A 541 4.62 42.60 16.13
CA TYR A 541 3.89 42.71 14.86
C TYR A 541 3.24 44.09 14.74
N GLN A 542 3.29 44.69 13.55
CA GLN A 542 2.73 46.03 13.28
C GLN A 542 1.19 46.07 13.35
N ASN A 543 0.55 44.92 13.13
CA ASN A 543 -0.87 44.66 13.21
C ASN A 543 -1.08 43.13 13.38
N ASP A 544 -2.31 42.63 13.34
CA ASP A 544 -2.67 41.21 13.41
C ASP A 544 -2.18 40.31 12.25
N SER A 545 -1.46 40.85 11.27
CA SER A 545 -0.86 40.10 10.14
C SER A 545 0.50 39.51 10.50
N VAL A 546 0.65 38.19 10.30
CA VAL A 546 1.89 37.43 10.55
C VAL A 546 3.07 37.96 9.71
N ASP A 547 2.78 38.46 8.50
CA ASP A 547 3.79 38.93 7.54
C ASP A 547 4.36 40.32 7.90
N GLN A 548 3.77 41.04 8.86
CA GLN A 548 4.24 42.35 9.33
C GLN A 548 5.00 42.28 10.67
N LYS A 549 5.85 41.26 10.83
CA LYS A 549 6.72 41.09 11.99
C LYS A 549 7.93 42.04 11.94
N ILE A 550 8.13 42.83 12.99
CA ILE A 550 9.14 43.91 13.08
C ILE A 550 10.42 43.43 13.77
N ALA A 551 10.28 42.61 14.82
CA ALA A 551 11.37 41.99 15.56
C ALA A 551 10.91 40.64 16.13
N SER A 552 11.84 39.72 16.36
CA SER A 552 11.57 38.49 17.12
C SER A 552 12.79 37.97 17.87
N VAL A 553 12.53 37.19 18.91
CA VAL A 553 13.51 36.51 19.78
C VAL A 553 12.99 35.10 20.08
N ASN A 554 13.89 34.12 20.16
CA ASN A 554 13.53 32.72 20.38
C ASN A 554 13.99 32.26 21.77
N PHE A 555 13.29 31.30 22.35
CA PHE A 555 13.63 30.66 23.62
C PHE A 555 13.16 29.19 23.64
N THR A 556 13.74 28.41 24.55
CA THR A 556 13.48 26.97 24.71
C THR A 556 12.80 26.71 26.06
N VAL A 557 11.82 25.81 26.09
CA VAL A 557 11.26 25.26 27.34
C VAL A 557 11.81 23.86 27.56
N GLU A 558 12.56 23.65 28.65
CA GLU A 558 13.19 22.37 28.97
C GLU A 558 12.71 21.82 30.33
N LYS A 559 12.31 20.53 30.34
CA LYS A 559 11.88 19.86 31.58
C LYS A 559 13.10 19.37 32.37
N ILE A 560 13.55 20.17 33.34
CA ILE A 560 14.67 19.82 34.22
C ILE A 560 14.28 18.67 35.17
N VAL A 561 14.65 17.44 34.84
CA VAL A 561 14.45 16.27 35.71
C VAL A 561 15.67 16.08 36.62
N THR A 562 15.64 16.71 37.80
CA THR A 562 16.73 16.62 38.79
C THR A 562 16.71 15.28 39.53
N VAL A 563 17.30 14.24 38.94
CA VAL A 563 17.45 12.93 39.60
C VAL A 563 18.55 12.99 40.68
N LYS A 564 18.15 13.03 41.96
CA LYS A 564 19.07 12.78 43.09
C LYS A 564 19.38 11.29 43.16
N VAL A 565 20.48 10.85 42.56
CA VAL A 565 21.00 9.48 42.75
C VAL A 565 21.63 9.37 44.14
N GLY A 566 21.01 8.58 45.02
CA GLY A 566 21.46 8.40 46.40
C GLY A 566 20.96 7.09 47.00
N GLY A 567 21.69 6.00 46.78
CA GLY A 567 21.44 4.68 47.37
C GLY A 567 22.43 3.64 46.81
N PRO A 568 23.04 2.78 47.63
CA PRO A 568 24.03 1.81 47.15
C PRO A 568 23.36 0.64 46.40
N LEU A 569 24.07 0.13 45.39
CA LEU A 569 23.68 -1.03 44.60
C LEU A 569 23.48 -2.28 45.48
N PRO A 570 22.41 -3.08 45.30
CA PRO A 570 22.31 -4.40 45.90
C PRO A 570 23.32 -5.37 45.26
N VAL A 571 23.80 -6.30 46.08
CA VAL A 571 24.89 -7.24 45.78
C VAL A 571 24.43 -8.34 44.81
N ALA A 572 25.38 -8.89 44.04
CA ALA A 572 25.18 -9.95 43.06
C ALA A 572 24.36 -11.15 43.59
N ALA A 573 23.48 -11.67 42.74
CA ALA A 573 22.72 -12.88 42.99
C ALA A 573 23.56 -14.15 42.81
N ASP A 574 23.24 -15.17 43.59
CA ASP A 574 23.94 -16.45 43.72
C ASP A 574 23.70 -17.38 42.50
N PRO A 575 24.74 -17.94 41.85
CA PRO A 575 24.60 -18.75 40.65
C PRO A 575 24.16 -20.22 40.90
N SER A 576 23.57 -20.55 42.06
CA SER A 576 23.29 -21.94 42.48
C SER A 576 21.82 -22.37 42.48
N ILE A 577 20.88 -21.59 41.92
CA ILE A 577 19.45 -21.97 41.85
C ILE A 577 19.10 -22.60 40.49
N THR A 578 19.11 -23.94 40.43
CA THR A 578 18.55 -24.71 39.30
C THR A 578 17.03 -24.73 39.37
N TYR A 579 16.33 -24.05 38.46
CA TYR A 579 14.88 -24.22 38.28
C TYR A 579 14.56 -25.38 37.35
N GLN A 580 13.66 -26.28 37.78
CA GLN A 580 13.07 -27.30 36.91
C GLN A 580 11.85 -26.72 36.17
N SER A 581 11.79 -26.94 34.86
CA SER A 581 10.65 -26.59 34.01
C SER A 581 9.37 -27.30 34.47
N PRO A 582 8.23 -26.59 34.58
CA PRO A 582 6.91 -27.22 34.59
C PRO A 582 6.59 -27.73 33.18
N ILE A 583 6.01 -28.93 33.12
CA ILE A 583 5.57 -29.58 31.87
C ILE A 583 4.29 -28.91 31.37
N ALA A 584 4.14 -28.82 30.04
CA ALA A 584 2.98 -28.23 29.37
C ALA A 584 1.63 -28.87 29.78
N ASN A 585 0.56 -28.09 29.61
CA ASN A 585 -0.87 -28.38 29.86
C ASN A 585 -1.42 -27.99 31.26
N GLU A 586 -1.30 -26.72 31.62
CA GLU A 586 -2.30 -26.01 32.44
C GLU A 586 -2.35 -24.53 32.01
N GLU A 587 -3.50 -23.87 32.13
CA GLU A 587 -3.67 -22.49 31.67
C GLU A 587 -2.73 -21.53 32.42
N ALA A 588 -1.92 -20.77 31.67
CA ALA A 588 -0.94 -19.87 32.25
C ALA A 588 -1.60 -18.87 33.24
N PRO A 589 -1.01 -18.66 34.44
CA PRO A 589 -1.66 -17.89 35.48
C PRO A 589 -1.83 -16.42 35.06
N ARG A 590 -3.02 -15.86 35.28
CA ARG A 590 -3.25 -14.42 35.19
C ARG A 590 -2.54 -13.72 36.34
N ILE A 591 -1.31 -13.26 36.11
CA ILE A 591 -0.56 -12.46 37.07
C ILE A 591 -0.91 -10.98 36.87
N SER A 592 -2.02 -10.55 37.49
CA SER A 592 -2.33 -9.13 37.65
C SER A 592 -1.53 -8.54 38.81
N GLY A 593 -0.53 -7.71 38.50
CA GLY A 593 0.22 -6.93 39.49
C GLY A 593 1.62 -7.45 39.81
N ILE A 594 2.60 -7.12 38.96
CA ILE A 594 4.02 -7.09 39.32
C ILE A 594 4.57 -5.73 38.90
N GLN A 595 5.23 -5.02 39.81
CA GLN A 595 5.99 -3.81 39.50
C GLN A 595 7.26 -4.18 38.74
N SER A 596 7.62 -3.39 37.73
CA SER A 596 8.83 -3.56 36.91
C SER A 596 10.10 -3.77 37.76
N PRO A 597 11.09 -4.56 37.29
CA PRO A 597 11.14 -5.21 35.97
C PRO A 597 10.56 -6.64 35.97
N ALA A 598 9.97 -7.04 34.85
CA ALA A 598 9.75 -8.46 34.54
C ALA A 598 11.04 -9.08 33.97
N TYR A 599 11.31 -10.35 34.26
CA TYR A 599 12.52 -11.05 33.81
C TYR A 599 12.21 -12.32 33.02
N VAL A 600 12.91 -12.56 31.91
CA VAL A 600 12.76 -13.75 31.05
C VAL A 600 14.13 -14.27 30.61
N SER A 601 14.35 -15.57 30.66
CA SER A 601 15.49 -16.23 30.02
C SER A 601 15.10 -16.92 28.71
N ILE A 602 16.01 -16.89 27.73
CA ILE A 602 15.83 -17.47 26.40
C ILE A 602 17.05 -18.37 26.11
N PRO A 603 16.84 -19.68 25.85
CA PRO A 603 17.95 -20.61 25.60
C PRO A 603 18.51 -20.41 24.19
N THR A 604 19.84 -20.30 24.07
CA THR A 604 20.48 -20.12 22.76
C THR A 604 20.56 -21.40 21.94
N LYS A 605 20.35 -21.26 20.63
CA LYS A 605 20.54 -22.32 19.63
C LYS A 605 21.97 -22.36 19.05
N GLY A 606 22.95 -21.87 19.81
CA GLY A 606 24.36 -21.82 19.39
C GLY A 606 24.73 -20.68 18.43
N GLU A 607 23.82 -19.74 18.17
CA GLU A 607 24.08 -18.51 17.40
C GLU A 607 24.33 -17.32 18.34
N SER A 608 25.16 -16.35 17.92
CA SER A 608 25.54 -15.19 18.74
C SER A 608 24.45 -14.10 18.84
N ARG A 609 23.36 -14.25 18.11
CA ARG A 609 22.16 -13.42 18.16
C ARG A 609 20.94 -14.29 17.89
N GLN A 610 19.89 -14.14 18.69
CA GLN A 610 18.66 -14.92 18.54
C GLN A 610 17.53 -14.02 18.04
N GLN A 611 16.82 -14.47 17.01
CA GLN A 611 15.64 -13.76 16.51
C GLN A 611 14.42 -14.15 17.35
N VAL A 612 13.82 -13.17 18.01
CA VAL A 612 12.64 -13.36 18.86
C VAL A 612 11.53 -12.43 18.38
N MET A 613 10.29 -12.91 18.35
CA MET A 613 9.12 -12.13 17.97
C MET A 613 8.58 -11.39 19.20
N ILE A 614 8.35 -10.09 19.05
CA ILE A 614 7.66 -9.25 20.03
C ILE A 614 6.30 -8.91 19.44
N PHE A 615 5.22 -9.36 20.09
CA PHE A 615 3.85 -8.93 19.84
C PHE A 615 3.43 -7.90 20.89
N ILE A 616 2.76 -6.85 20.46
CA ILE A 616 2.20 -5.81 21.34
C ILE A 616 0.80 -5.45 20.85
N GLY A 617 -0.19 -5.59 21.72
CA GLY A 617 -1.58 -5.21 21.49
C GLY A 617 -1.96 -4.03 22.40
N ALA A 618 -2.16 -2.85 21.84
CA ALA A 618 -2.49 -1.62 22.56
C ALA A 618 -3.90 -1.13 22.20
N LEU A 619 -4.81 -1.13 23.17
CA LEU A 619 -6.14 -0.53 23.08
C LEU A 619 -6.17 0.74 23.95
N ASN A 620 -6.49 1.87 23.32
CA ASN A 620 -6.60 3.19 23.97
C ASN A 620 -5.29 3.71 24.62
N TYR A 621 -4.12 3.30 24.11
CA TYR A 621 -2.82 3.81 24.53
C TYR A 621 -2.04 4.42 23.37
N GLN A 622 -1.19 5.40 23.68
CA GLN A 622 -0.14 5.93 22.81
C GLN A 622 1.22 5.76 23.49
N GLY A 623 2.30 5.51 22.74
CA GLY A 623 3.60 5.20 23.33
C GLY A 623 4.73 4.89 22.34
N GLU A 624 5.90 4.61 22.89
CA GLU A 624 7.10 4.16 22.19
C GLU A 624 7.62 2.86 22.78
N ILE A 625 8.27 2.05 21.95
CA ILE A 625 8.92 0.79 22.34
C ILE A 625 10.37 0.85 21.90
N ARG A 626 11.27 0.50 22.82
CA ARG A 626 12.72 0.46 22.61
C ARG A 626 13.27 -0.91 23.01
N VAL A 627 14.29 -1.39 22.30
CA VAL A 627 15.05 -2.59 22.69
C VAL A 627 16.52 -2.22 22.78
N ASN A 628 17.15 -2.50 23.92
CA ASN A 628 18.53 -2.13 24.24
C ASN A 628 18.82 -0.61 24.07
N GLY A 629 17.77 0.22 24.18
CA GLY A 629 17.81 1.67 23.98
C GLY A 629 17.49 2.14 22.55
N ASP A 630 17.53 1.27 21.55
CA ASP A 630 17.18 1.58 20.16
C ASP A 630 15.66 1.63 19.98
N GLU A 631 15.14 2.65 19.28
CA GLU A 631 13.71 2.79 18.97
C GLU A 631 13.25 1.70 18.00
N LEU A 632 12.33 0.85 18.45
CA LEU A 632 11.70 -0.18 17.62
C LEU A 632 10.47 0.37 16.88
N MET A 633 9.62 1.12 17.59
CA MET A 633 8.42 1.74 17.04
C MET A 633 7.78 2.77 17.98
N VAL A 634 6.87 3.57 17.41
CA VAL A 634 5.93 4.45 18.13
C VAL A 634 4.49 4.09 17.69
N PHE A 635 3.56 3.99 18.64
CA PHE A 635 2.13 3.80 18.42
C PHE A 635 1.35 5.02 18.94
N SER A 636 0.45 5.57 18.12
CA SER A 636 -0.25 6.82 18.47
C SER A 636 -1.63 6.59 19.09
N GLY A 637 -2.24 5.41 18.90
CA GLY A 637 -3.57 5.07 19.41
C GLY A 637 -4.73 5.87 18.78
N GLU A 638 -5.86 5.21 18.55
CA GLU A 638 -7.14 5.88 18.28
C GLU A 638 -8.19 5.41 19.32
N PRO A 639 -9.07 6.30 19.83
CA PRO A 639 -10.14 5.92 20.76
C PRO A 639 -11.03 4.79 20.23
N GLY A 640 -11.07 3.68 20.95
CA GLY A 640 -11.83 2.47 20.61
C GLY A 640 -11.14 1.54 19.62
N VAL A 641 -9.90 1.83 19.21
CA VAL A 641 -9.11 1.00 18.28
C VAL A 641 -8.05 0.22 19.05
N SER A 642 -7.96 -1.09 18.77
CA SER A 642 -6.89 -1.97 19.25
C SER A 642 -5.83 -2.06 18.15
N ASP A 643 -4.71 -1.37 18.36
CA ASP A 643 -3.52 -1.50 17.52
C ASP A 643 -2.80 -2.78 17.91
N SER A 644 -2.54 -3.67 16.95
CA SER A 644 -1.72 -4.87 17.18
C SER A 644 -0.49 -4.85 16.27
N TYR A 645 0.66 -5.13 16.86
CA TYR A 645 1.96 -5.12 16.24
C TYR A 645 2.68 -6.44 16.48
N THR A 646 3.51 -6.84 15.51
CA THR A 646 4.37 -8.01 15.61
C THR A 646 5.65 -7.73 14.83
N SER A 647 6.81 -7.89 15.46
CA SER A 647 8.11 -7.74 14.79
C SER A 647 9.15 -8.69 15.36
N GLY A 648 10.06 -9.13 14.49
CA GLY A 648 11.23 -9.91 14.88
C GLY A 648 12.37 -8.99 15.26
N VAL A 649 12.88 -9.14 16.48
CA VAL A 649 14.03 -8.40 17.01
C VAL A 649 15.18 -9.36 17.23
N TRP A 650 16.40 -8.89 16.94
CA TRP A 650 17.63 -9.62 17.21
C TRP A 650 18.13 -9.25 18.60
N LEU A 651 18.09 -10.21 19.52
CA LEU A 651 18.67 -10.06 20.85
C LEU A 651 20.12 -10.58 20.83
N GLU A 652 21.00 -9.91 21.57
CA GLU A 652 22.40 -10.34 21.71
C GLU A 652 22.53 -11.35 22.88
N SER A 653 23.50 -12.26 22.82
CA SER A 653 23.80 -13.14 23.96
C SER A 653 24.11 -12.33 25.22
N GLY A 654 23.50 -12.69 26.34
CA GLY A 654 23.54 -11.95 27.60
C GLY A 654 22.31 -11.07 27.85
N SER A 655 22.54 -9.94 28.53
CA SER A 655 21.46 -9.08 29.05
C SER A 655 20.95 -8.09 28.00
N ASN A 656 19.65 -8.13 27.74
CA ASN A 656 18.91 -7.21 26.88
C ASN A 656 17.80 -6.52 27.70
N SER A 657 17.30 -5.36 27.27
CA SER A 657 16.11 -4.72 27.84
C SER A 657 15.08 -4.38 26.76
N LEU A 658 13.82 -4.67 27.03
CA LEU A 658 12.65 -4.19 26.30
C LEU A 658 11.96 -3.13 27.17
N GLU A 659 11.87 -1.91 26.66
CA GLU A 659 11.36 -0.75 27.39
C GLU A 659 10.19 -0.15 26.61
N ILE A 660 9.07 0.08 27.29
CA ILE A 660 7.80 0.48 26.68
C ILE A 660 7.27 1.67 27.46
N SER A 661 7.38 2.87 26.89
CA SER A 661 6.80 4.09 27.45
C SER A 661 5.41 4.27 26.84
N TYR A 662 4.35 4.36 27.65
CA TYR A 662 2.98 4.47 27.15
C TYR A 662 2.16 5.48 27.96
N ASN A 663 1.01 5.92 27.45
CA ASN A 663 0.09 6.84 28.11
C ASN A 663 -1.34 6.51 27.65
N ALA A 664 -2.28 6.45 28.59
CA ALA A 664 -3.70 6.24 28.27
C ALA A 664 -4.30 7.43 27.53
N LEU A 665 -5.12 7.17 26.51
CA LEU A 665 -5.87 8.22 25.81
C LEU A 665 -7.00 8.77 26.72
N PRO A 666 -7.11 10.10 26.89
CA PRO A 666 -8.11 10.69 27.78
C PRO A 666 -9.54 10.38 27.31
N GLY A 667 -10.41 10.04 28.26
CA GLY A 667 -11.83 9.78 28.00
C GLY A 667 -12.16 8.43 27.35
N SER A 668 -11.17 7.57 27.11
CA SER A 668 -11.35 6.24 26.52
C SER A 668 -11.22 5.14 27.58
N GLN A 669 -12.12 4.15 27.57
CA GLN A 669 -12.12 2.96 28.42
C GLN A 669 -12.87 1.81 27.70
N PRO A 670 -12.50 0.53 27.89
CA PRO A 670 -11.38 0.04 28.70
C PRO A 670 -10.02 0.28 28.04
N ASN A 671 -8.96 0.38 28.84
CA ASN A 671 -7.59 0.40 28.34
C ASN A 671 -6.98 -0.99 28.49
N GLN A 672 -6.14 -1.41 27.54
CA GLN A 672 -5.46 -2.72 27.59
C GLN A 672 -4.15 -2.69 26.79
N LEU A 673 -3.07 -3.12 27.41
CA LEU A 673 -1.76 -3.32 26.79
C LEU A 673 -1.33 -4.77 27.02
N ASP A 674 -1.40 -5.60 25.98
CA ASP A 674 -0.86 -6.96 25.96
C ASP A 674 0.55 -6.93 25.33
N ILE A 675 1.51 -7.63 25.92
CA ILE A 675 2.88 -7.79 25.41
C ILE A 675 3.21 -9.28 25.44
N ARG A 676 3.69 -9.84 24.32
CA ARG A 676 4.10 -11.24 24.24
C ARG A 676 5.46 -11.36 23.55
N LEU A 677 6.33 -12.18 24.13
CA LEU A 677 7.65 -12.52 23.62
C LEU A 677 7.66 -14.01 23.24
N TYR A 678 7.92 -14.35 21.98
CA TYR A 678 7.84 -15.73 21.50
C TYR A 678 8.82 -16.04 20.35
N GLU A 679 9.18 -17.31 20.17
CA GLU A 679 9.78 -17.82 18.94
C GLU A 679 8.72 -18.55 18.12
N GLN A 680 8.81 -18.47 16.79
CA GLN A 680 7.90 -19.14 15.86
C GLN A 680 8.70 -20.07 14.94
N ASP A 681 8.53 -21.39 15.10
CA ASP A 681 9.07 -22.37 14.16
C ASP A 681 8.18 -22.39 12.91
N TRP A 682 8.65 -21.71 11.87
CA TRP A 682 7.96 -21.61 10.57
C TRP A 682 7.91 -22.93 9.78
N GLN A 683 8.63 -23.98 10.19
CA GLN A 683 8.58 -25.30 9.54
C GLN A 683 7.61 -26.25 10.25
N GLN A 684 7.54 -26.20 11.58
CA GLN A 684 6.67 -27.08 12.38
C GLN A 684 5.33 -26.42 12.75
N GLY A 685 5.24 -25.09 12.65
CA GLY A 685 4.07 -24.31 13.07
C GLY A 685 3.94 -24.16 14.58
N GLU A 686 4.98 -24.51 15.35
CA GLU A 686 4.99 -24.38 16.81
C GLU A 686 5.40 -22.96 17.25
N GLU A 687 4.64 -22.40 18.21
CA GLU A 687 4.92 -21.14 18.89
C GLU A 687 5.49 -21.46 20.29
N VAL A 688 6.70 -20.97 20.58
CA VAL A 688 7.32 -21.09 21.90
C VAL A 688 7.28 -19.72 22.58
N THR A 689 6.28 -19.49 23.41
CA THR A 689 6.13 -18.24 24.18
C THR A 689 7.10 -18.22 25.36
N TYR A 690 8.00 -17.24 25.39
CA TYR A 690 8.94 -17.00 26.48
C TYR A 690 8.36 -16.13 27.60
N GLY A 691 7.39 -15.26 27.28
CA GLY A 691 6.69 -14.45 28.27
C GLY A 691 5.46 -13.76 27.67
N GLU A 692 4.43 -13.57 28.51
CA GLU A 692 3.24 -12.80 28.17
C GLU A 692 2.82 -11.96 29.38
N TRP A 693 2.53 -10.68 29.14
CA TRP A 693 2.13 -9.70 30.15
C TRP A 693 0.93 -8.91 29.67
N ARG A 694 0.10 -8.48 30.61
CA ARG A 694 -1.09 -7.68 30.34
C ARG A 694 -1.25 -6.61 31.39
N TYR A 695 -1.38 -5.38 30.94
CA TYR A 695 -1.55 -4.18 31.75
C TYR A 695 -2.86 -3.48 31.38
N ASP A 696 -3.57 -2.96 32.39
CA ASP A 696 -4.86 -2.27 32.27
C ASP A 696 -4.87 -0.94 33.05
N ASP A 697 -3.70 -0.48 33.50
CA ASP A 697 -3.53 0.68 34.37
C ASP A 697 -2.99 1.92 33.63
N ALA A 698 -2.85 3.02 34.36
CA ALA A 698 -2.29 4.27 33.84
C ALA A 698 -0.77 4.38 34.09
N GLN A 699 -0.03 3.26 34.18
CA GLN A 699 1.43 3.34 34.30
C GLN A 699 2.03 3.81 32.98
N ASN A 700 3.00 4.74 33.06
CA ASN A 700 3.55 5.35 31.85
C ASN A 700 4.78 4.61 31.28
N TYR A 701 5.20 3.51 31.91
CA TYR A 701 6.44 2.81 31.57
C TYR A 701 6.44 1.36 32.07
N VAL A 702 6.81 0.41 31.21
CA VAL A 702 7.09 -1.00 31.53
C VAL A 702 8.49 -1.34 31.03
N ARG A 703 9.23 -2.13 31.83
CA ARG A 703 10.53 -2.69 31.44
C ARG A 703 10.55 -4.20 31.67
N VAL A 704 11.00 -4.93 30.65
CA VAL A 704 11.26 -6.36 30.67
C VAL A 704 12.75 -6.57 30.42
N ASP A 705 13.46 -7.12 31.38
CA ASP A 705 14.85 -7.52 31.23
C ASP A 705 14.89 -8.96 30.67
N ILE A 706 15.59 -9.15 29.55
CA ILE A 706 15.61 -10.41 28.80
C ILE A 706 17.05 -10.94 28.77
N TYR A 707 17.27 -12.15 29.26
CA TYR A 707 18.57 -12.80 29.25
C TYR A 707 18.64 -13.91 28.20
N VAL A 708 19.59 -13.83 27.28
CA VAL A 708 19.82 -14.83 26.23
C VAL A 708 21.05 -15.65 26.63
N GLU A 709 20.88 -16.96 26.86
CA GLU A 709 21.84 -17.84 27.57
C GLU A 709 23.20 -18.07 26.87
#